data_AF-A0A6G7PTY2-F1
#
_entry.id   AF-A0A6G7PTY2-F1
#
_cell.length_a   1.000
_cell.length_b   1.000
_cell.length_c   1.000
_cell.angle_alpha   90.00
_cell.angle_beta   90.00
_cell.angle_gamma   90.00
#
_symmetry.space_group_name_H-M   'P 1'
#
loop_
_entity.id
_entity.type
_entity.pdbx_description
1 polymer ?
#
loop_
_entity_poly.entity_id
_entity_poly.type
_entity_poly.pdbx_seq_one_letter_code
_entity_poly.pdbx_strand_id
1 'polypeptide(L)'
;MDRRRTGPRVGVYICHCGVNIASVVRVDEVREFASRLEHVTVARDYKFMCSNVGQELIIRDIKSQGLNRVVVASCSPRMHEKTFREACQRAGLNPYLFQMASIREQVSWVTEDLDLATEKAKDLLKAAVYRVVQHKPLSPQIVEIKDQVLVVGAGIAGIEAALKIAEAGKTVYLLEREPSIGGHLARFDKTFPTLDCAACILTPKMVSVGQHEKIRLLTWSEITDLSGYVGHFKVKVRRRPRYVSEERCTGCGACFEVCPVSLPSEFDCRLQNRPAIYKPFPQAVPNVAIIDKQGLSPCRVTCPAGINVHAYVRLASRGKYKEAFAKIMEKVVFPGALGRVCPAYCQRRCSREKAGGAVQIRALKRFIADWYYQNVGPIPPFPVPKKKKDRPVAIVGSGPAGLACAFYLALAGHPVVVFEAEKQPGGMLRYGIPEYRLPNSLLDQEIELIRQAGVEIRCGQRIDPDRIQELREDFAALFLATGLNKEHRLEIPGGDLAGVYYALEFLRRVNTGQINKVGETVAVIGGGNTAIDAARCALRLGARRVTIYYRRTEKEMPAFPQEIAEAREEGIEFEFLVAPLAFEGRDGRLVGLRCQKMRLGRPDRSGRPEPIPLSGSEFTVPAETAILALGQTPDEEFIQGLSLKTKTDGSILVDKATLMTSVPGVFAGGDLVTGSGSVVRAIAQGRKAAFYIDAYLSGQALKGLEFDLRQRPVSTKEVLSRRSPRKSQPITLPRRSLKERLTSFAEVELTLSEKEAQAEANRCLDCAGCCECLECLKVCEAQAIDHQDQGQDLELEVGSIIVATGFKAFDPSGLRRYGYGRLPEVYTSLEFERLNNASGPTRGEIRLKDGRRPESVAIIHCVGSRDEQTHRYCSRVCCLYSMKFAHLVREKTGAEVWEFYIDIRAPGKGYEEFYNRVQEEGVHFIRGRVAEVTDAALYKHEKGKLIVVVEDTLAGVQRRIPTDMVILSVALEPASGAEKIAHLMGINQDADGWFSELHPKLAPVATAADGIFIAGCCQGPKDIPDTVAQAAAAASEALSLIMKGRVELEPTSAVVDPDLCVGCRQCLSVCPFGAITYDTANRICQVNEVLCKGCGLCASTCPSKAIGVRHFGNNEIISELEGILY
;
A
#
# COMPACT_ATOMS: atom_id res chain seq x y z
N MET A 1 -4.81 -24.49 -73.11
CA MET A 1 -4.37 -24.82 -71.74
C MET A 1 -5.34 -25.85 -71.18
N ASP A 2 -4.82 -27.02 -70.83
CA ASP A 2 -5.56 -28.24 -70.50
C ASP A 2 -6.31 -28.13 -69.15
N ARG A 3 -7.64 -28.33 -69.18
CA ARG A 3 -8.57 -28.23 -68.03
C ARG A 3 -8.47 -29.43 -67.07
N ARG A 4 -7.59 -30.41 -67.31
CA ARG A 4 -7.35 -31.57 -66.40
C ARG A 4 -6.36 -31.28 -65.25
N ARG A 5 -5.82 -30.06 -65.13
CA ARG A 5 -4.77 -29.69 -64.14
C ARG A 5 -5.26 -28.86 -62.93
N THR A 6 -6.56 -28.71 -62.69
CA THR A 6 -7.09 -27.73 -61.71
C THR A 6 -7.47 -28.28 -60.33
N GLY A 7 -7.37 -29.60 -60.09
CA GLY A 7 -7.67 -30.20 -58.77
C GLY A 7 -6.51 -30.16 -57.76
N PRO A 8 -6.78 -30.43 -56.46
CA PRO A 8 -5.73 -30.57 -55.44
C PRO A 8 -4.73 -31.69 -55.79
N ARG A 9 -3.43 -31.40 -55.64
CA ARG A 9 -2.30 -32.31 -55.86
C ARG A 9 -1.38 -32.22 -54.65
N VAL A 10 -1.56 -33.15 -53.72
CA VAL A 10 -0.92 -33.14 -52.41
C VAL A 10 0.37 -33.97 -52.44
N GLY A 11 1.48 -33.39 -51.97
CA GLY A 11 2.68 -34.15 -51.62
C GLY A 11 2.73 -34.43 -50.13
N VAL A 12 2.87 -35.69 -49.74
CA VAL A 12 2.90 -36.14 -48.34
C VAL A 12 4.30 -36.63 -47.97
N TYR A 13 4.86 -36.12 -46.88
CA TYR A 13 6.20 -36.46 -46.44
C TYR A 13 6.21 -36.91 -44.97
N ILE A 14 6.68 -38.12 -44.71
CA ILE A 14 6.69 -38.73 -43.37
C ILE A 14 8.13 -38.74 -42.83
N CYS A 15 8.34 -38.12 -41.68
CA CYS A 15 9.66 -38.06 -41.06
C CYS A 15 9.91 -39.24 -40.13
N HIS A 16 11.12 -39.80 -40.13
CA HIS A 16 11.52 -40.80 -39.12
C HIS A 16 12.00 -40.15 -37.82
N CYS A 17 12.52 -38.93 -37.93
CA CYS A 17 13.16 -38.17 -36.85
C CYS A 17 14.26 -38.99 -36.14
N GLY A 18 15.10 -39.66 -36.95
CA GLY A 18 16.03 -40.66 -36.46
C GLY A 18 15.26 -41.87 -35.95
N VAL A 19 15.23 -42.04 -34.63
CA VAL A 19 14.42 -43.08 -33.96
C VAL A 19 13.20 -42.51 -33.25
N ASN A 20 13.04 -41.18 -33.14
CA ASN A 20 11.99 -40.59 -32.32
C ASN A 20 10.57 -40.92 -32.81
N ILE A 21 10.39 -41.07 -34.13
CA ILE A 21 9.11 -41.51 -34.72
C ILE A 21 9.24 -42.99 -35.12
N ALA A 22 10.28 -43.33 -35.87
CA ALA A 22 10.42 -44.66 -36.48
C ALA A 22 10.61 -45.83 -35.49
N SER A 23 10.92 -45.59 -34.20
CA SER A 23 11.01 -46.67 -33.21
C SER A 23 9.64 -47.21 -32.76
N VAL A 24 8.57 -46.43 -32.93
CA VAL A 24 7.22 -46.77 -32.44
C VAL A 24 6.12 -46.55 -33.48
N VAL A 25 6.42 -45.92 -34.62
CA VAL A 25 5.51 -45.79 -35.75
C VAL A 25 6.12 -46.52 -36.95
N ARG A 26 5.37 -47.44 -37.57
CA ARG A 26 5.78 -48.11 -38.82
C ARG A 26 5.65 -47.16 -40.00
N VAL A 27 6.69 -46.33 -40.17
CA VAL A 27 6.69 -45.24 -41.16
C VAL A 27 6.41 -45.74 -42.58
N ASP A 28 6.89 -46.92 -42.95
CA ASP A 28 6.62 -47.52 -44.27
C ASP A 28 5.14 -47.78 -44.49
N GLU A 29 4.43 -48.29 -43.48
CA GLU A 29 2.97 -48.51 -43.55
C GLU A 29 2.20 -47.19 -43.61
N VAL A 30 2.64 -46.17 -42.87
CA VAL A 30 2.03 -44.83 -42.93
C VAL A 30 2.22 -44.20 -44.31
N ARG A 31 3.40 -44.35 -44.92
CA ARG A 31 3.68 -43.90 -46.28
C ARG A 31 2.83 -44.63 -47.31
N GLU A 32 2.74 -45.96 -47.21
CA GLU A 32 1.94 -46.76 -48.12
C GLU A 32 0.46 -46.38 -48.01
N PHE A 33 -0.05 -46.24 -46.79
CA PHE A 33 -1.39 -45.72 -46.53
C PHE A 33 -1.61 -44.34 -47.16
N ALA A 34 -0.71 -43.39 -46.92
CA ALA A 34 -0.79 -42.04 -47.46
C ALA A 34 -0.85 -42.03 -49.00
N SER A 35 -0.12 -42.93 -49.66
CA SER A 35 -0.10 -43.02 -51.13
C SER A 35 -1.44 -43.44 -51.75
N ARG A 36 -2.34 -44.03 -50.96
CA ARG A 36 -3.68 -44.47 -51.40
C ARG A 36 -4.78 -43.43 -51.13
N LEU A 37 -4.47 -42.34 -50.42
CA LEU A 37 -5.44 -41.30 -50.10
C LEU A 37 -5.82 -40.46 -51.32
N GLU A 38 -7.06 -39.99 -51.37
CA GLU A 38 -7.55 -39.11 -52.42
C GLU A 38 -6.71 -37.81 -52.49
N HIS A 39 -6.47 -37.33 -53.70
CA HIS A 39 -5.65 -36.15 -54.02
C HIS A 39 -4.14 -36.26 -53.74
N VAL A 40 -3.64 -37.34 -53.10
CA VAL A 40 -2.20 -37.55 -52.89
C VAL A 40 -1.53 -37.95 -54.21
N THR A 41 -0.59 -37.12 -54.65
CA THR A 41 0.18 -37.33 -55.89
C THR A 41 1.51 -38.03 -55.63
N VAL A 42 2.14 -37.74 -54.49
CA VAL A 42 3.41 -38.35 -54.08
C VAL A 42 3.42 -38.51 -52.56
N ALA A 43 3.85 -39.68 -52.10
CA ALA A 43 4.09 -39.96 -50.68
C ALA A 43 5.53 -40.47 -50.52
N ARG A 44 6.30 -39.84 -49.64
CA ARG A 44 7.69 -40.22 -49.35
C ARG A 44 7.95 -40.21 -47.86
N ASP A 45 8.93 -40.98 -47.44
CA ASP A 45 9.49 -40.92 -46.11
C ASP A 45 10.98 -40.55 -46.18
N TYR A 46 11.48 -39.90 -45.14
CA TYR A 46 12.91 -39.61 -45.01
C TYR A 46 13.33 -39.48 -43.55
N LYS A 47 14.60 -39.76 -43.28
CA LYS A 47 15.15 -39.79 -41.92
C LYS A 47 14.94 -38.47 -41.16
N PHE A 48 15.20 -37.35 -41.82
CA PHE A 48 15.10 -36.01 -41.23
C PHE A 48 14.50 -35.02 -42.25
N MET A 49 13.18 -34.90 -42.30
CA MET A 49 12.51 -34.00 -43.25
C MET A 49 12.92 -32.53 -43.09
N CYS A 50 13.25 -32.08 -41.86
CA CYS A 50 13.70 -30.71 -41.61
C CYS A 50 15.14 -30.41 -42.07
N SER A 51 15.93 -31.43 -42.43
CA SER A 51 17.28 -31.24 -42.96
C SER A 51 17.25 -30.63 -44.36
N ASN A 52 18.38 -30.07 -44.81
CA ASN A 52 18.49 -29.52 -46.17
C ASN A 52 18.08 -30.54 -47.25
N VAL A 53 18.48 -31.82 -47.09
CA VAL A 53 18.10 -32.89 -48.04
C VAL A 53 16.60 -33.15 -48.04
N GLY A 54 15.99 -33.17 -46.85
CA GLY A 54 14.54 -33.33 -46.73
C GLY A 54 13.75 -32.17 -47.33
N GLN A 55 14.23 -30.93 -47.13
CA GLN A 55 13.61 -29.73 -47.71
C GLN A 55 13.77 -29.69 -49.24
N GLU A 56 14.95 -30.03 -49.79
CA GLU A 56 15.16 -30.11 -51.23
C GLU A 56 14.31 -31.18 -51.90
N LEU A 57 14.03 -32.28 -51.20
CA LEU A 57 13.12 -33.32 -51.67
C LEU A 57 11.70 -32.77 -51.85
N ILE A 58 11.19 -31.97 -50.90
CA ILE A 58 9.91 -31.26 -51.03
C ILE A 58 9.95 -30.28 -52.22
N ILE A 59 10.98 -29.45 -52.30
CA ILE A 59 11.12 -28.41 -53.34
C ILE A 59 11.13 -29.03 -54.74
N ARG A 60 11.92 -30.10 -54.93
CA ARG A 60 12.04 -30.81 -56.20
C ARG A 60 10.70 -31.43 -56.61
N ASP A 61 10.00 -32.05 -55.68
CA ASP A 61 8.74 -32.72 -55.97
C ASP A 61 7.61 -31.71 -56.25
N ILE A 62 7.59 -30.55 -55.57
CA ILE A 62 6.67 -29.45 -55.92
C ILE A 62 6.81 -29.08 -57.40
N LYS A 63 8.05 -28.88 -57.87
CA LYS A 63 8.34 -28.48 -59.25
C LYS A 63 8.11 -29.61 -60.26
N SER A 64 8.60 -30.81 -59.97
CA SER A 64 8.59 -31.94 -60.92
C SER A 64 7.25 -32.66 -61.01
N GLN A 65 6.49 -32.75 -59.91
CA GLN A 65 5.19 -33.43 -59.86
C GLN A 65 4.01 -32.45 -59.99
N GLY A 66 4.29 -31.14 -60.06
CA GLY A 66 3.28 -30.08 -60.15
C GLY A 66 2.37 -30.09 -58.92
N LEU A 67 2.95 -30.19 -57.72
CA LEU A 67 2.19 -30.18 -56.48
C LEU A 67 1.67 -28.77 -56.19
N ASN A 68 0.45 -28.69 -55.67
CA ASN A 68 -0.15 -27.43 -55.24
C ASN A 68 -0.55 -27.44 -53.76
N ARG A 69 -0.28 -28.52 -53.04
CA ARG A 69 -0.45 -28.66 -51.58
C ARG A 69 0.65 -29.55 -51.00
N VAL A 70 1.04 -29.33 -49.76
CA VAL A 70 2.04 -30.15 -49.06
C VAL A 70 1.57 -30.52 -47.65
N VAL A 71 1.73 -31.79 -47.29
CA VAL A 71 1.58 -32.29 -45.92
C VAL A 71 2.90 -32.85 -45.43
N VAL A 72 3.34 -32.45 -44.23
CA VAL A 72 4.48 -33.08 -43.56
C VAL A 72 4.04 -33.70 -42.24
N ALA A 73 4.11 -35.03 -42.14
CA ALA A 73 3.86 -35.77 -40.91
C ALA A 73 5.19 -35.93 -40.15
N SER A 74 5.39 -35.13 -39.10
CA SER A 74 6.65 -35.11 -38.35
C SER A 74 6.47 -34.62 -36.90
N CYS A 75 7.20 -33.59 -36.49
CA CYS A 75 7.14 -32.99 -35.16
C CYS A 75 6.00 -31.96 -35.04
N SER A 76 5.98 -31.23 -33.93
CA SER A 76 5.01 -30.14 -33.72
C SER A 76 5.15 -29.01 -34.76
N PRO A 77 4.04 -28.44 -35.26
CA PRO A 77 4.05 -27.21 -36.05
C PRO A 77 4.71 -26.03 -35.32
N ARG A 78 4.67 -26.02 -33.98
CA ARG A 78 5.36 -25.00 -33.16
C ARG A 78 6.88 -24.99 -33.36
N MET A 79 7.46 -26.05 -33.91
CA MET A 79 8.91 -26.17 -34.12
C MET A 79 9.32 -25.90 -35.58
N HIS A 80 8.70 -26.57 -36.55
CA HIS A 80 9.20 -26.57 -37.94
C HIS A 80 8.15 -26.15 -38.99
N GLU A 81 6.97 -25.64 -38.62
CA GLU A 81 6.01 -25.16 -39.61
C GLU A 81 6.62 -24.08 -40.50
N LYS A 82 7.26 -23.05 -39.92
CA LYS A 82 7.95 -21.99 -40.69
C LYS A 82 9.02 -22.57 -41.63
N THR A 83 9.83 -23.53 -41.17
CA THR A 83 10.84 -24.20 -41.99
C THR A 83 10.25 -24.85 -43.24
N PHE A 84 9.12 -25.55 -43.10
CA PHE A 84 8.47 -26.20 -44.24
C PHE A 84 7.69 -25.23 -45.11
N ARG A 85 7.09 -24.19 -44.53
CA ARG A 85 6.48 -23.07 -45.28
C ARG A 85 7.51 -22.35 -46.14
N GLU A 86 8.71 -22.09 -45.62
CA GLU A 86 9.85 -21.52 -46.37
C GLU A 86 10.33 -22.44 -47.49
N ALA A 87 10.37 -23.77 -47.26
CA ALA A 87 10.65 -24.73 -48.32
C ALA A 87 9.59 -24.68 -49.43
N CYS A 88 8.30 -24.61 -49.09
CA CYS A 88 7.23 -24.42 -50.06
C CYS A 88 7.39 -23.11 -50.84
N GLN A 89 7.68 -22.01 -50.14
CA GLN A 89 7.86 -20.70 -50.74
C GLN A 89 9.05 -20.66 -51.73
N ARG A 90 10.20 -21.25 -51.37
CA ARG A 90 11.36 -21.39 -52.28
C ARG A 90 11.05 -22.22 -53.53
N ALA A 91 10.05 -23.10 -53.46
CA ALA A 91 9.57 -23.85 -54.60
C ALA A 91 8.55 -23.09 -55.45
N GLY A 92 8.10 -21.90 -55.02
CA GLY A 92 7.04 -21.11 -55.66
C GLY A 92 5.63 -21.49 -55.21
N LEU A 93 5.48 -22.35 -54.19
CA LEU A 93 4.19 -22.70 -53.60
C LEU A 93 3.85 -21.72 -52.47
N ASN A 94 2.60 -21.24 -52.43
CA ASN A 94 2.16 -20.36 -51.35
C ASN A 94 2.32 -21.07 -49.98
N PRO A 95 2.94 -20.43 -48.97
CA PRO A 95 3.29 -21.08 -47.71
C PRO A 95 2.07 -21.55 -46.89
N TYR A 96 0.87 -21.02 -47.15
CA TYR A 96 -0.36 -21.42 -46.46
C TYR A 96 -1.08 -22.59 -47.15
N LEU A 97 -0.53 -23.07 -48.27
CA LEU A 97 -0.93 -24.32 -48.93
C LEU A 97 -0.18 -25.54 -48.38
N PHE A 98 0.24 -25.43 -47.13
CA PHE A 98 0.97 -26.42 -46.35
C PHE A 98 0.16 -26.79 -45.11
N GLN A 99 0.24 -28.05 -44.67
CA GLN A 99 -0.31 -28.52 -43.39
C GLN A 99 0.68 -29.48 -42.73
N MET A 100 0.76 -29.44 -41.40
CA MET A 100 1.64 -30.32 -40.63
C MET A 100 0.84 -31.27 -39.75
N ALA A 101 1.19 -32.55 -39.76
CA ALA A 101 0.65 -33.55 -38.84
C ALA A 101 1.71 -33.90 -37.78
N SER A 102 1.39 -33.68 -36.50
CA SER A 102 2.34 -33.85 -35.40
C SER A 102 2.37 -35.30 -34.88
N ILE A 103 2.98 -36.20 -35.65
CA ILE A 103 3.09 -37.63 -35.29
C ILE A 103 4.24 -37.96 -34.32
N ARG A 104 4.96 -36.96 -33.79
CA ARG A 104 5.96 -37.16 -32.73
C ARG A 104 5.41 -36.83 -31.36
N GLU A 105 5.23 -35.55 -31.05
CA GLU A 105 4.78 -35.08 -29.75
C GLU A 105 3.37 -35.56 -29.38
N GLN A 106 2.49 -35.82 -30.36
CA GLN A 106 1.11 -36.27 -30.12
C GLN A 106 0.91 -37.78 -30.34
N VAL A 107 1.94 -38.49 -30.82
CA VAL A 107 1.86 -39.93 -31.11
C VAL A 107 3.09 -40.64 -30.57
N SER A 108 4.23 -40.59 -31.27
CA SER A 108 5.37 -41.45 -30.96
C SER A 108 5.97 -41.26 -29.55
N TRP A 109 5.90 -40.07 -28.96
CA TRP A 109 6.42 -39.82 -27.62
C TRP A 109 5.44 -40.13 -26.48
N VAL A 110 4.18 -40.40 -26.79
CA VAL A 110 3.10 -40.53 -25.78
C VAL A 110 2.27 -41.80 -25.95
N THR A 111 2.49 -42.58 -27.00
CA THR A 111 1.86 -43.86 -27.25
C THR A 111 2.93 -44.95 -27.31
N GLU A 112 2.94 -45.84 -26.31
CA GLU A 112 3.93 -46.93 -26.23
C GLU A 112 3.62 -48.08 -27.21
N ASP A 113 2.33 -48.35 -27.45
CA ASP A 113 1.90 -49.42 -28.34
C ASP A 113 2.10 -49.04 -29.81
N LEU A 114 2.83 -49.89 -30.53
CA LEU A 114 3.30 -49.62 -31.88
C LEU A 114 2.18 -49.72 -32.93
N ASP A 115 1.20 -50.61 -32.73
CA ASP A 115 0.03 -50.72 -33.63
C ASP A 115 -0.86 -49.48 -33.47
N LEU A 116 -1.20 -49.12 -32.23
CA LEU A 116 -2.00 -47.93 -31.93
C LEU A 116 -1.30 -46.64 -32.35
N ALA A 117 0.01 -46.53 -32.16
CA ALA A 117 0.79 -45.37 -32.61
C ALA A 117 0.78 -45.27 -34.14
N THR A 118 0.89 -46.38 -34.85
CA THR A 118 0.87 -46.42 -36.33
C THR A 118 -0.50 -46.04 -36.87
N GLU A 119 -1.60 -46.59 -36.32
CA GLU A 119 -2.96 -46.21 -36.74
C GLU A 119 -3.26 -44.75 -36.44
N LYS A 120 -2.93 -44.27 -35.23
CA LYS A 120 -3.10 -42.87 -34.87
C LYS A 120 -2.29 -41.93 -35.79
N ALA A 121 -1.09 -42.34 -36.22
CA ALA A 121 -0.31 -41.56 -37.18
C ALA A 121 -0.97 -41.52 -38.57
N LYS A 122 -1.60 -42.61 -39.02
CA LYS A 122 -2.39 -42.66 -40.26
C LYS A 122 -3.59 -41.71 -40.18
N ASP A 123 -4.34 -41.73 -39.09
CA ASP A 123 -5.52 -40.87 -38.88
C ASP A 123 -5.15 -39.38 -38.90
N LEU A 124 -4.12 -38.98 -38.12
CA LEU A 124 -3.68 -37.58 -38.10
C LEU A 124 -3.13 -37.10 -39.45
N LEU A 125 -2.47 -38.00 -40.20
CA LEU A 125 -2.00 -37.70 -41.55
C LEU A 125 -3.18 -37.52 -42.51
N LYS A 126 -4.18 -38.42 -42.46
CA LYS A 126 -5.38 -38.34 -43.30
C LYS A 126 -6.16 -37.05 -43.04
N ALA A 127 -6.36 -36.71 -41.77
CA ALA A 127 -6.95 -35.44 -41.33
C ALA A 127 -6.24 -34.23 -41.94
N ALA A 128 -4.89 -34.23 -41.89
CA ALA A 128 -4.08 -33.16 -42.46
C ALA A 128 -4.20 -33.07 -43.99
N VAL A 129 -4.29 -34.20 -44.70
CA VAL A 129 -4.53 -34.25 -46.16
C VAL A 129 -5.90 -33.66 -46.50
N TYR A 130 -6.94 -34.08 -45.80
CA TYR A 130 -8.31 -33.59 -46.05
C TYR A 130 -8.42 -32.09 -45.78
N ARG A 131 -7.76 -31.61 -44.73
CA ARG A 131 -7.71 -30.18 -44.40
C ARG A 131 -6.96 -29.35 -45.45
N VAL A 132 -5.75 -29.78 -45.86
CA VAL A 132 -4.90 -28.98 -46.76
C VAL A 132 -5.55 -28.77 -48.13
N VAL A 133 -6.41 -29.70 -48.55
CA VAL A 133 -7.20 -29.60 -49.79
C VAL A 133 -8.08 -28.34 -49.78
N GLN A 134 -8.63 -27.97 -48.61
CA GLN A 134 -9.48 -26.80 -48.44
C GLN A 134 -8.69 -25.49 -48.29
N HIS A 135 -7.37 -25.56 -48.05
CA HIS A 135 -6.56 -24.37 -47.85
C HIS A 135 -6.59 -23.46 -49.09
N LYS A 136 -6.63 -22.15 -48.82
CA LYS A 136 -6.54 -21.09 -49.83
C LYS A 136 -5.19 -20.39 -49.72
N PRO A 137 -4.64 -19.88 -50.84
CA PRO A 137 -3.42 -19.07 -50.76
C PRO A 137 -3.69 -17.80 -49.94
N LEU A 138 -2.81 -17.51 -48.98
CA LEU A 138 -2.87 -16.29 -48.17
C LEU A 138 -1.60 -15.46 -48.38
N SER A 139 -1.73 -14.15 -48.20
CA SER A 139 -0.60 -13.21 -48.26
C SER A 139 -0.43 -12.56 -46.90
N PRO A 140 0.76 -12.59 -46.29
CA PRO A 140 1.00 -11.91 -45.02
C PRO A 140 0.82 -10.40 -45.19
N GLN A 141 0.33 -9.74 -44.15
CA GLN A 141 0.32 -8.28 -44.12
C GLN A 141 1.69 -7.78 -43.68
N ILE A 142 2.18 -6.74 -44.35
CA ILE A 142 3.45 -6.09 -44.00
C ILE A 142 3.14 -4.83 -43.22
N VAL A 143 3.67 -4.73 -42.00
CA VAL A 143 3.58 -3.54 -41.15
C VAL A 143 4.96 -2.96 -40.90
N GLU A 144 5.05 -1.64 -40.77
CA GLU A 144 6.28 -0.95 -40.38
C GLU A 144 6.60 -1.22 -38.89
N ILE A 145 7.86 -1.02 -38.52
CA ILE A 145 8.33 -1.21 -37.14
C ILE A 145 8.81 0.11 -36.59
N LYS A 146 8.28 0.50 -35.42
CA LYS A 146 8.85 1.58 -34.62
C LYS A 146 10.24 1.19 -34.12
N ASP A 147 11.17 2.15 -34.15
CA ASP A 147 12.58 1.94 -33.82
C ASP A 147 12.90 2.01 -32.31
N GLN A 148 11.87 2.14 -31.48
CA GLN A 148 11.96 2.29 -30.02
C GLN A 148 11.77 0.94 -29.32
N VAL A 149 12.57 0.65 -28.30
CA VAL A 149 12.44 -0.57 -27.48
C VAL A 149 12.05 -0.21 -26.05
N LEU A 150 11.13 -0.97 -25.45
CA LEU A 150 10.88 -0.92 -24.01
C LEU A 150 11.61 -2.07 -23.31
N VAL A 151 12.38 -1.76 -22.27
CA VAL A 151 12.96 -2.75 -21.36
C VAL A 151 12.28 -2.64 -20.00
N VAL A 152 11.72 -3.74 -19.51
CA VAL A 152 10.91 -3.79 -18.28
C VAL A 152 11.70 -4.47 -17.16
N GLY A 153 12.17 -3.68 -16.20
CA GLY A 153 13.04 -4.10 -15.11
C GLY A 153 14.49 -3.72 -15.39
N ALA A 154 15.11 -2.96 -14.48
CA ALA A 154 16.45 -2.40 -14.61
C ALA A 154 17.45 -3.03 -13.63
N GLY A 155 17.36 -4.35 -13.46
CA GLY A 155 18.47 -5.15 -12.95
C GLY A 155 19.60 -5.27 -13.99
N ILE A 156 20.64 -6.04 -13.67
CA ILE A 156 21.78 -6.21 -14.59
C ILE A 156 21.38 -6.67 -16.00
N ALA A 157 20.34 -7.51 -16.13
CA ALA A 157 19.82 -7.95 -17.42
C ALA A 157 19.24 -6.77 -18.24
N GLY A 158 18.35 -5.98 -17.63
CA GLY A 158 17.72 -4.86 -18.33
C GLY A 158 18.69 -3.72 -18.61
N ILE A 159 19.63 -3.46 -17.69
CA ILE A 159 20.73 -2.51 -17.89
C ILE A 159 21.56 -2.92 -19.11
N GLU A 160 21.98 -4.18 -19.18
CA GLU A 160 22.78 -4.66 -20.31
C GLU A 160 22.01 -4.59 -21.63
N ALA A 161 20.76 -5.07 -21.64
CA ALA A 161 19.92 -5.02 -22.84
C ALA A 161 19.73 -3.58 -23.34
N ALA A 162 19.44 -2.64 -22.43
CA ALA A 162 19.27 -1.23 -22.76
C ALA A 162 20.56 -0.62 -23.33
N LEU A 163 21.72 -0.90 -22.73
CA LEU A 163 23.01 -0.44 -23.24
C LEU A 163 23.28 -0.98 -24.64
N LYS A 164 23.09 -2.29 -24.89
CA LYS A 164 23.36 -2.88 -26.21
C LYS A 164 22.47 -2.29 -27.31
N ILE A 165 21.21 -2.03 -27.02
CA ILE A 165 20.27 -1.41 -27.97
C ILE A 165 20.63 0.05 -28.22
N ALA A 166 21.01 0.77 -27.18
CA ALA A 166 21.40 2.17 -27.25
C ALA A 166 22.74 2.37 -27.98
N GLU A 167 23.72 1.50 -27.76
CA GLU A 167 24.99 1.40 -28.49
C GLU A 167 24.77 1.14 -29.99
N ALA A 168 23.70 0.41 -30.35
CA ALA A 168 23.25 0.23 -31.73
C ALA A 168 22.48 1.43 -32.30
N GLY A 169 22.43 2.55 -31.57
CA GLY A 169 21.84 3.82 -32.01
C GLY A 169 20.31 3.91 -31.88
N LYS A 170 19.66 2.93 -31.24
CA LYS A 170 18.20 2.88 -31.08
C LYS A 170 17.76 3.46 -29.73
N THR A 171 16.56 4.03 -29.71
CA THR A 171 16.01 4.65 -28.49
C THR A 171 15.42 3.57 -27.58
N VAL A 172 15.75 3.62 -26.30
CA VAL A 172 15.28 2.66 -25.28
C VAL A 172 14.53 3.40 -24.19
N TYR A 173 13.34 2.93 -23.84
CA TYR A 173 12.71 3.23 -22.56
C TYR A 173 13.10 2.14 -21.57
N LEU A 174 13.82 2.50 -20.51
CA LEU A 174 14.18 1.55 -19.46
C LEU A 174 13.30 1.82 -18.23
N LEU A 175 12.37 0.91 -17.97
CA LEU A 175 11.37 1.06 -16.91
C LEU A 175 11.79 0.27 -15.66
N GLU A 176 11.76 0.93 -14.51
CA GLU A 176 12.10 0.33 -13.21
C GLU A 176 11.03 0.67 -12.17
N ARG A 177 10.58 -0.36 -11.45
CA ARG A 177 9.56 -0.23 -10.40
C ARG A 177 10.10 0.50 -9.18
N GLU A 178 11.34 0.21 -8.80
CA GLU A 178 12.01 0.79 -7.64
C GLU A 178 12.54 2.21 -7.93
N PRO A 179 12.92 3.01 -6.91
CA PRO A 179 13.38 4.38 -7.12
C PRO A 179 14.76 4.48 -7.78
N SER A 180 15.45 3.35 -7.95
CA SER A 180 16.79 3.22 -8.52
C SER A 180 16.91 1.93 -9.31
N ILE A 181 17.71 1.98 -10.37
CA ILE A 181 18.16 0.79 -11.10
C ILE A 181 19.22 0.02 -10.30
N GLY A 182 19.57 -1.19 -10.76
CA GLY A 182 20.64 -2.04 -10.23
C GLY A 182 20.16 -3.42 -9.75
N GLY A 183 18.88 -3.55 -9.41
CA GLY A 183 18.26 -4.81 -9.00
C GLY A 183 18.94 -5.47 -7.80
N HIS A 184 18.98 -6.81 -7.79
CA HIS A 184 19.59 -7.58 -6.70
C HIS A 184 21.11 -7.42 -6.63
N LEU A 185 21.77 -7.23 -7.76
CA LEU A 185 23.22 -7.10 -7.82
C LEU A 185 23.73 -5.89 -7.03
N ALA A 186 22.95 -4.81 -6.94
CA ALA A 186 23.27 -3.65 -6.11
C ALA A 186 23.35 -3.98 -4.61
N ARG A 187 22.72 -5.07 -4.16
CA ARG A 187 22.71 -5.50 -2.75
C ARG A 187 23.90 -6.40 -2.39
N PHE A 188 24.58 -6.99 -3.38
CA PHE A 188 25.65 -7.95 -3.15
C PHE A 188 26.96 -7.24 -2.78
N ASP A 189 27.80 -7.88 -1.98
CA ASP A 189 29.16 -7.38 -1.68
C ASP A 189 30.14 -7.74 -2.81
N LYS A 190 30.40 -9.05 -2.96
CA LYS A 190 31.25 -9.63 -4.01
C LYS A 190 30.44 -10.58 -4.90
N THR A 191 31.00 -10.94 -6.05
CA THR A 191 30.42 -11.88 -7.02
C THR A 191 31.31 -13.10 -7.18
N PHE A 192 30.73 -14.30 -7.27
CA PHE A 192 31.48 -15.52 -7.57
C PHE A 192 31.70 -15.63 -9.09
N PRO A 193 32.72 -16.39 -9.55
CA PRO A 193 33.76 -17.07 -8.78
C PRO A 193 34.97 -16.17 -8.52
N THR A 194 35.04 -15.01 -9.18
CA THR A 194 36.21 -14.12 -9.18
C THR A 194 36.39 -13.35 -7.87
N LEU A 195 35.32 -13.26 -7.05
CA LEU A 195 35.26 -12.44 -5.85
C LEU A 195 35.39 -10.94 -6.13
N ASP A 196 35.05 -10.51 -7.35
CA ASP A 196 35.01 -9.09 -7.70
C ASP A 196 33.91 -8.37 -6.92
N CYS A 197 34.18 -7.12 -6.55
CA CYS A 197 33.19 -6.24 -5.94
C CYS A 197 32.00 -6.03 -6.90
N ALA A 198 30.79 -6.33 -6.42
CA ALA A 198 29.57 -6.22 -7.22
C ALA A 198 29.32 -4.79 -7.71
N ALA A 199 29.59 -3.80 -6.85
CA ALA A 199 29.46 -2.39 -7.19
C ALA A 199 30.46 -1.96 -8.28
N CYS A 200 31.68 -2.50 -8.28
CA CYS A 200 32.69 -2.21 -9.32
C CYS A 200 32.22 -2.65 -10.72
N ILE A 201 31.41 -3.71 -10.81
CA ILE A 201 30.83 -4.17 -12.08
C ILE A 201 29.58 -3.37 -12.44
N LEU A 202 28.68 -3.19 -11.47
CA LEU A 202 27.34 -2.67 -11.73
C LEU A 202 27.29 -1.14 -11.82
N THR A 203 27.95 -0.42 -10.91
CA THR A 203 27.85 1.04 -10.82
C THR A 203 28.27 1.75 -12.11
N PRO A 204 29.38 1.38 -12.80
CA PRO A 204 29.70 1.98 -14.08
C PRO A 204 28.58 1.82 -15.12
N LYS A 205 27.98 0.64 -15.23
CA LYS A 205 26.86 0.39 -16.15
C LYS A 205 25.62 1.20 -15.78
N MET A 206 25.32 1.34 -14.49
CA MET A 206 24.22 2.18 -14.02
C MET A 206 24.44 3.66 -14.39
N VAL A 207 25.66 4.17 -14.20
CA VAL A 207 26.02 5.55 -14.59
C VAL A 207 25.92 5.72 -16.10
N SER A 208 26.43 4.78 -16.89
CA SER A 208 26.29 4.79 -18.36
C SER A 208 24.83 4.87 -18.77
N VAL A 209 23.95 4.06 -18.18
CA VAL A 209 22.50 4.11 -18.43
C VAL A 209 21.91 5.49 -18.08
N GLY A 210 22.26 6.03 -16.91
CA GLY A 210 21.73 7.31 -16.45
C GLY A 210 22.17 8.53 -17.27
N GLN A 211 23.25 8.41 -18.05
CA GLN A 211 23.84 9.49 -18.86
C GLN A 211 23.64 9.30 -20.37
N HIS A 212 23.15 8.14 -20.81
CA HIS A 212 23.06 7.82 -22.24
C HIS A 212 21.89 8.53 -22.92
N GLU A 213 22.16 9.34 -23.95
CA GLU A 213 21.14 10.15 -24.66
C GLU A 213 20.01 9.33 -25.30
N LYS A 214 20.31 8.10 -25.72
CA LYS A 214 19.32 7.16 -26.28
C LYS A 214 18.52 6.36 -25.24
N ILE A 215 18.83 6.47 -23.94
CA ILE A 215 18.12 5.74 -22.89
C ILE A 215 17.26 6.72 -22.09
N ARG A 216 15.95 6.54 -22.19
CA ARG A 216 14.95 7.24 -21.37
C ARG A 216 14.66 6.40 -20.14
N LEU A 217 15.33 6.74 -19.04
CA LEU A 217 15.19 6.04 -17.77
C LEU A 217 13.89 6.45 -17.04
N LEU A 218 13.02 5.49 -16.76
CA LEU A 218 11.76 5.68 -16.06
C LEU A 218 11.77 4.87 -14.75
N THR A 219 12.40 5.42 -13.71
CA THR A 219 12.34 4.81 -12.37
C THR A 219 11.05 5.13 -11.65
N TRP A 220 10.76 4.41 -10.56
CA TRP A 220 9.54 4.57 -9.78
C TRP A 220 8.26 4.48 -10.63
N SER A 221 8.30 3.61 -11.64
CA SER A 221 7.31 3.51 -12.70
C SER A 221 6.88 2.07 -12.95
N GLU A 222 5.61 1.85 -13.25
CA GLU A 222 5.04 0.53 -13.52
C GLU A 222 4.12 0.56 -14.75
N ILE A 223 4.07 -0.54 -15.49
CA ILE A 223 3.13 -0.70 -16.60
C ILE A 223 1.72 -0.94 -16.04
N THR A 224 0.77 -0.17 -16.54
CA THR A 224 -0.65 -0.30 -16.18
C THR A 224 -1.46 -0.98 -17.26
N ASP A 225 -1.09 -0.81 -18.53
CA ASP A 225 -1.80 -1.37 -19.68
C ASP A 225 -0.86 -1.56 -20.88
N LEU A 226 -1.16 -2.55 -21.72
CA LEU A 226 -0.45 -2.83 -22.97
C LEU A 226 -1.46 -3.20 -24.06
N SER A 227 -1.34 -2.56 -25.21
CA SER A 227 -2.12 -2.89 -26.41
C SER A 227 -1.25 -2.82 -27.67
N GLY A 228 -1.79 -3.28 -28.79
CA GLY A 228 -1.09 -3.28 -30.07
C GLY A 228 -0.46 -4.63 -30.43
N TYR A 229 0.57 -4.59 -31.26
CA TYR A 229 1.19 -5.77 -31.87
C TYR A 229 2.68 -5.51 -32.14
N VAL A 230 3.40 -6.56 -32.53
CA VAL A 230 4.81 -6.49 -32.94
C VAL A 230 5.04 -5.31 -33.90
N GLY A 231 5.98 -4.43 -33.56
CA GLY A 231 6.28 -3.22 -34.32
C GLY A 231 5.50 -1.96 -33.90
N HIS A 232 4.35 -2.11 -33.23
CA HIS A 232 3.47 -1.02 -32.80
C HIS A 232 2.74 -1.32 -31.48
N PHE A 233 3.49 -1.43 -30.39
CA PHE A 233 2.95 -1.53 -29.04
C PHE A 233 2.64 -0.14 -28.48
N LYS A 234 1.48 -0.01 -27.84
CA LYS A 234 1.10 1.15 -27.02
C LYS A 234 1.10 0.75 -25.55
N VAL A 235 1.97 1.36 -24.77
CA VAL A 235 2.22 1.02 -23.37
C VAL A 235 1.80 2.17 -22.48
N LYS A 236 0.90 1.92 -21.52
CA LYS A 236 0.58 2.90 -20.48
C LYS A 236 1.43 2.64 -19.25
N VAL A 237 2.06 3.69 -18.75
CA VAL A 237 2.97 3.64 -17.60
C VAL A 237 2.50 4.61 -16.53
N ARG A 238 2.35 4.13 -15.30
CA ARG A 238 2.15 4.97 -14.11
C ARG A 238 3.49 5.24 -13.45
N ARG A 239 3.93 6.49 -13.50
CA ARG A 239 5.01 7.00 -12.66
C ARG A 239 4.44 7.45 -11.32
N ARG A 240 4.90 6.84 -10.24
CA ARG A 240 4.44 7.18 -8.88
C ARG A 240 5.00 8.55 -8.47
N PRO A 241 4.32 9.29 -7.57
CA PRO A 241 4.86 10.52 -7.03
C PRO A 241 6.15 10.22 -6.27
N ARG A 242 7.21 10.95 -6.62
CA ARG A 242 8.51 10.91 -5.93
C ARG A 242 8.54 11.93 -4.78
N TYR A 243 7.68 12.95 -4.89
CA TYR A 243 7.62 14.13 -4.03
C TYR A 243 8.91 14.95 -4.01
N VAL A 244 9.78 14.70 -5.00
CA VAL A 244 11.08 15.34 -5.18
C VAL A 244 11.32 15.41 -6.68
N SER A 245 11.53 16.62 -7.18
CA SER A 245 11.89 16.90 -8.57
C SER A 245 13.23 16.26 -8.91
N GLU A 246 13.25 15.41 -9.93
CA GLU A 246 14.48 14.79 -10.43
C GLU A 246 15.43 15.80 -11.08
N GLU A 247 14.88 16.87 -11.67
CA GLU A 247 15.67 17.92 -12.32
C GLU A 247 16.41 18.81 -11.32
N ARG A 248 15.78 19.12 -10.18
CA ARG A 248 16.35 20.04 -9.18
C ARG A 248 17.14 19.35 -8.08
N CYS A 249 16.89 18.07 -7.81
CA CYS A 249 17.53 17.38 -6.69
C CYS A 249 19.01 17.11 -6.96
N THR A 250 19.86 17.52 -6.03
CA THR A 250 21.32 17.27 -6.09
C THR A 250 21.74 15.94 -5.45
N GLY A 251 20.82 15.27 -4.74
CA GLY A 251 21.11 14.04 -4.01
C GLY A 251 22.01 14.21 -2.78
N CYS A 252 22.13 15.43 -2.22
CA CYS A 252 23.05 15.76 -1.12
C CYS A 252 22.75 15.07 0.22
N GLY A 253 21.50 14.70 0.48
CA GLY A 253 21.10 13.96 1.68
C GLY A 253 20.80 14.77 2.94
N ALA A 254 20.94 16.11 2.93
CA ALA A 254 20.63 16.96 4.10
C ALA A 254 19.20 16.76 4.65
N CYS A 255 18.25 16.46 3.77
CA CYS A 255 16.86 16.18 4.15
C CYS A 255 16.67 14.86 4.93
N PHE A 256 17.61 13.92 4.82
CA PHE A 256 17.58 12.62 5.51
C PHE A 256 17.82 12.80 7.01
N GLU A 257 18.77 13.68 7.36
CA GLU A 257 19.23 13.92 8.73
C GLU A 257 18.16 14.58 9.60
N VAL A 258 17.38 15.51 9.01
CA VAL A 258 16.31 16.21 9.73
C VAL A 258 15.01 15.42 9.82
N CYS A 259 14.89 14.31 9.09
CA CYS A 259 13.67 13.51 9.05
C CYS A 259 13.45 12.82 10.41
N PRO A 260 12.34 13.12 11.12
CA PRO A 260 12.13 12.53 12.43
C PRO A 260 11.56 11.11 12.35
N VAL A 261 11.20 10.59 11.17
CA VAL A 261 10.59 9.27 10.97
C VAL A 261 11.65 8.17 10.87
N SER A 262 11.34 6.96 11.35
CA SER A 262 12.24 5.80 11.27
C SER A 262 11.50 4.58 10.72
N LEU A 263 11.83 4.15 9.49
CA LEU A 263 11.20 3.03 8.79
C LEU A 263 12.24 1.93 8.52
N PRO A 264 11.89 0.63 8.54
CA PRO A 264 12.82 -0.43 8.12
C PRO A 264 13.28 -0.25 6.67
N SER A 265 14.57 -0.41 6.40
CA SER A 265 15.15 -0.33 5.05
C SER A 265 14.89 -1.62 4.26
N GLU A 266 14.16 -1.52 3.15
CA GLU A 266 13.88 -2.64 2.25
C GLU A 266 15.14 -3.10 1.49
N PHE A 267 16.04 -2.16 1.19
CA PHE A 267 17.32 -2.46 0.53
C PHE A 267 18.24 -3.29 1.44
N ASP A 268 18.22 -2.99 2.75
CA ASP A 268 19.02 -3.70 3.76
C ASP A 268 18.26 -4.85 4.43
N CYS A 269 17.25 -5.41 3.77
CA CYS A 269 16.47 -6.54 4.27
C CYS A 269 15.92 -6.33 5.70
N ARG A 270 15.56 -5.09 6.04
CA ARG A 270 15.02 -4.68 7.36
C ARG A 270 16.00 -4.86 8.53
N LEU A 271 17.30 -5.02 8.26
CA LEU A 271 18.35 -5.11 9.28
C LEU A 271 18.66 -3.76 9.94
N GLN A 272 18.33 -2.64 9.27
CA GLN A 272 18.43 -1.29 9.81
C GLN A 272 17.22 -0.44 9.42
N ASN A 273 17.09 0.72 10.06
CA ASN A 273 16.09 1.71 9.72
C ASN A 273 16.66 2.82 8.84
N ARG A 274 15.81 3.40 7.99
CA ARG A 274 16.01 4.57 7.15
C ARG A 274 14.97 5.66 7.47
N PRO A 275 15.23 6.93 7.12
CA PRO A 275 14.22 7.97 7.15
C PRO A 275 13.10 7.77 6.10
N ALA A 276 12.02 8.55 6.22
CA ALA A 276 10.92 8.54 5.23
C ALA A 276 11.30 9.23 3.91
N ILE A 277 12.09 10.29 3.97
CA ILE A 277 12.78 10.84 2.79
C ILE A 277 14.15 10.19 2.72
N TYR A 278 14.45 9.49 1.63
CA TYR A 278 15.65 8.64 1.54
C TYR A 278 16.15 8.49 0.11
N LYS A 279 17.34 7.91 -0.03
CA LYS A 279 17.86 7.33 -1.27
C LYS A 279 18.09 5.84 -1.02
N PRO A 280 17.72 4.92 -1.93
CA PRO A 280 17.79 3.48 -1.67
C PRO A 280 19.17 2.99 -1.21
N PHE A 281 20.24 3.50 -1.82
CA PHE A 281 21.63 3.24 -1.47
C PHE A 281 22.53 4.37 -2.00
N PRO A 282 23.79 4.50 -1.54
CA PRO A 282 24.64 5.64 -1.89
C PRO A 282 24.87 5.84 -3.40
N GLN A 283 25.08 4.75 -4.15
CA GLN A 283 25.35 4.74 -5.59
C GLN A 283 24.08 4.65 -6.46
N ALA A 284 22.91 4.94 -5.90
CA ALA A 284 21.63 4.84 -6.61
C ALA A 284 21.58 5.74 -7.85
N VAL A 285 20.97 5.23 -8.92
CA VAL A 285 20.74 5.94 -10.18
C VAL A 285 19.24 5.86 -10.53
N PRO A 286 18.55 7.00 -10.69
CA PRO A 286 19.06 8.37 -10.60
C PRO A 286 19.44 8.75 -9.17
N ASN A 287 20.41 9.67 -9.02
CA ASN A 287 20.87 10.17 -7.72
C ASN A 287 19.89 11.20 -7.12
N VAL A 288 18.65 10.76 -6.86
CA VAL A 288 17.54 11.61 -6.43
C VAL A 288 16.92 11.02 -5.16
N ALA A 289 16.57 11.88 -4.19
CA ALA A 289 15.83 11.50 -2.98
C ALA A 289 14.33 11.26 -3.25
N ILE A 290 13.69 10.37 -2.52
CA ILE A 290 12.25 10.08 -2.61
C ILE A 290 11.60 10.16 -1.23
N ILE A 291 10.33 10.58 -1.16
CA ILE A 291 9.53 10.52 0.08
C ILE A 291 8.57 9.32 0.06
N ASP A 292 8.71 8.43 1.04
CA ASP A 292 7.78 7.33 1.29
C ASP A 292 6.50 7.85 1.98
N LYS A 293 5.43 8.08 1.20
CA LYS A 293 4.08 8.36 1.71
C LYS A 293 3.18 7.14 1.48
N GLN A 294 2.64 6.58 2.56
CA GLN A 294 1.79 5.39 2.52
C GLN A 294 0.29 5.70 2.69
N GLY A 295 -0.06 6.98 2.87
CA GLY A 295 -1.43 7.46 3.12
C GLY A 295 -1.52 8.32 4.38
N LEU A 296 -2.70 8.40 5.00
CA LEU A 296 -2.88 9.14 6.26
C LEU A 296 -2.85 8.22 7.48
N SER A 297 -2.27 8.71 8.58
CA SER A 297 -2.22 7.97 9.84
C SER A 297 -3.61 7.88 10.50
N PRO A 298 -3.95 6.76 11.15
CA PRO A 298 -5.26 6.60 11.81
C PRO A 298 -5.53 7.67 12.87
N CYS A 299 -4.49 8.10 13.60
CA CYS A 299 -4.59 9.13 14.63
C CYS A 299 -4.92 10.52 14.07
N ARG A 300 -4.47 10.85 12.85
CA ARG A 300 -4.83 12.09 12.14
C ARG A 300 -6.28 12.05 11.68
N VAL A 301 -6.70 10.98 10.99
CA VAL A 301 -8.06 10.85 10.45
C VAL A 301 -9.13 10.81 11.54
N THR A 302 -8.83 10.17 12.68
CA THR A 302 -9.78 10.04 13.79
C THR A 302 -9.92 11.32 14.62
N CYS A 303 -8.98 12.26 14.53
CA CYS A 303 -9.08 13.53 15.23
C CYS A 303 -10.23 14.37 14.63
N PRO A 304 -11.22 14.82 15.42
CA PRO A 304 -12.30 15.64 14.89
C PRO A 304 -11.82 16.94 14.24
N ALA A 305 -10.72 17.52 14.74
CA ALA A 305 -10.10 18.72 14.18
C ALA A 305 -9.09 18.44 13.05
N GLY A 306 -8.79 17.16 12.74
CA GLY A 306 -7.87 16.81 11.66
C GLY A 306 -6.39 17.13 11.92
N ILE A 307 -5.99 17.26 13.20
CA ILE A 307 -4.59 17.59 13.58
C ILE A 307 -3.64 16.53 13.03
N ASN A 308 -2.49 16.94 12.52
CA ASN A 308 -1.44 16.01 12.12
C ASN A 308 -0.70 15.45 13.35
N VAL A 309 -1.34 14.48 14.01
CA VAL A 309 -0.83 13.81 15.21
C VAL A 309 0.53 13.15 14.97
N HIS A 310 0.68 12.51 13.81
CA HIS A 310 1.91 11.81 13.47
C HIS A 310 3.12 12.77 13.43
N ALA A 311 2.95 13.96 12.84
CA ALA A 311 4.00 14.96 12.77
C ALA A 311 4.46 15.45 14.14
N TYR A 312 3.56 15.96 14.99
CA TYR A 312 4.00 16.54 16.27
C TYR A 312 4.54 15.47 17.24
N VAL A 313 4.04 14.23 17.17
CA VAL A 313 4.62 13.12 17.95
C VAL A 313 6.05 12.85 17.50
N ARG A 314 6.32 12.78 16.19
CA ARG A 314 7.69 12.55 15.71
C ARG A 314 8.61 13.75 15.93
N LEU A 315 8.13 14.99 15.83
CA LEU A 315 8.91 16.17 16.20
C LEU A 315 9.27 16.16 17.69
N ALA A 316 8.32 15.84 18.58
CA ALA A 316 8.57 15.70 20.01
C ALA A 316 9.58 14.60 20.33
N SER A 317 9.62 13.50 19.57
CA SER A 317 10.63 12.44 19.74
C SER A 317 12.07 12.88 19.47
N ARG A 318 12.24 14.04 18.82
CA ARG A 318 13.53 14.66 18.47
C ARG A 318 13.80 15.96 19.24
N GLY A 319 13.03 16.26 20.29
CA GLY A 319 13.18 17.51 21.05
C GLY A 319 12.71 18.78 20.34
N LYS A 320 12.08 18.66 19.15
CA LYS A 320 11.61 19.80 18.33
C LYS A 320 10.24 20.29 18.80
N TYR A 321 10.15 20.76 20.05
CA TYR A 321 8.87 21.07 20.70
C TYR A 321 8.21 22.34 20.15
N LYS A 322 9.00 23.34 19.75
CA LYS A 322 8.49 24.57 19.12
C LYS A 322 7.78 24.26 17.79
N GLU A 323 8.41 23.43 16.95
CA GLU A 323 7.85 22.97 15.69
C GLU A 323 6.66 22.03 15.92
N ALA A 324 6.72 21.17 16.93
CA ALA A 324 5.61 20.30 17.30
C ALA A 324 4.37 21.12 17.73
N PHE A 325 4.57 22.19 18.50
CA PHE A 325 3.52 23.11 18.92
C PHE A 325 2.92 23.85 17.72
N ALA A 326 3.75 24.40 16.83
CA ALA A 326 3.31 24.99 15.57
C ALA A 326 2.45 24.00 14.78
N LYS A 327 2.89 22.74 14.68
CA LYS A 327 2.17 21.70 13.95
C LYS A 327 0.80 21.36 14.54
N ILE A 328 0.63 21.49 15.85
CA ILE A 328 -0.68 21.35 16.52
C ILE A 328 -1.56 22.57 16.17
N MET A 329 -0.99 23.78 16.26
CA MET A 329 -1.68 25.06 16.05
C MET A 329 -2.19 25.28 14.62
N GLU A 330 -1.66 24.56 13.63
CA GLU A 330 -2.21 24.53 12.26
C GLU A 330 -3.71 24.18 12.22
N LYS A 331 -4.20 23.40 13.20
CA LYS A 331 -5.56 22.84 13.17
C LYS A 331 -6.35 22.99 14.48
N VAL A 332 -5.71 23.30 15.61
CA VAL A 332 -6.40 23.65 16.87
C VAL A 332 -5.75 24.82 17.60
N VAL A 333 -6.55 25.71 18.18
CA VAL A 333 -6.07 26.92 18.88
C VAL A 333 -5.83 26.75 20.40
N PHE A 334 -6.31 25.65 20.99
CA PHE A 334 -6.17 25.35 22.43
C PHE A 334 -5.38 24.05 22.70
N PRO A 335 -4.07 23.99 22.36
CA PRO A 335 -3.26 22.80 22.52
C PRO A 335 -3.12 22.35 23.98
N GLY A 336 -2.96 23.29 24.92
CA GLY A 336 -2.82 23.08 26.36
C GLY A 336 -4.12 22.60 26.99
N ALA A 337 -5.25 23.25 26.70
CA ALA A 337 -6.55 22.78 27.18
C ALA A 337 -6.89 21.40 26.60
N LEU A 338 -6.67 21.18 25.30
CA LEU A 338 -6.86 19.86 24.67
C LEU A 338 -5.83 18.80 25.13
N GLY A 339 -4.73 19.20 25.77
CA GLY A 339 -3.83 18.30 26.47
C GLY A 339 -4.45 17.73 27.75
N ARG A 340 -5.46 18.41 28.32
CA ARG A 340 -6.11 18.05 29.59
C ARG A 340 -7.49 17.45 29.40
N VAL A 341 -8.34 18.10 28.61
CA VAL A 341 -9.78 17.78 28.55
C VAL A 341 -10.19 16.96 27.32
N CYS A 342 -9.25 16.66 26.42
CA CYS A 342 -9.57 15.95 25.19
C CYS A 342 -9.91 14.47 25.45
N PRO A 343 -10.96 13.91 24.81
CA PRO A 343 -11.31 12.48 24.93
C PRO A 343 -10.33 11.52 24.24
N ALA A 344 -9.26 12.05 23.63
CA ALA A 344 -8.19 11.33 22.95
C ALA A 344 -8.65 10.35 21.86
N TYR A 345 -9.56 10.79 20.98
CA TYR A 345 -10.05 9.98 19.83
C TYR A 345 -8.92 9.35 19.01
N CYS A 346 -7.82 10.09 18.83
CA CYS A 346 -6.61 9.65 18.13
C CYS A 346 -5.92 8.43 18.78
N GLN A 347 -5.98 8.30 20.11
CA GLN A 347 -5.41 7.16 20.84
C GLN A 347 -6.23 5.89 20.65
N ARG A 348 -7.57 6.02 20.66
CA ARG A 348 -8.50 4.87 20.57
C ARG A 348 -8.39 4.09 19.26
N ARG A 349 -7.83 4.70 18.22
CA ARG A 349 -7.60 4.08 16.90
C ARG A 349 -6.11 3.96 16.56
N CYS A 350 -5.21 4.10 17.54
CA CYS A 350 -3.79 3.92 17.32
C CYS A 350 -3.49 2.46 16.94
N SER A 351 -2.81 2.24 15.81
CA SER A 351 -2.43 0.88 15.37
C SER A 351 -1.56 0.15 16.39
N ARG A 352 -0.80 0.88 17.23
CA ARG A 352 0.04 0.31 18.29
C ARG A 352 -0.77 -0.34 19.41
N GLU A 353 -2.06 -0.04 19.55
CA GLU A 353 -2.91 -0.68 20.58
C GLU A 353 -2.84 -2.22 20.48
N LYS A 354 -2.74 -2.75 19.25
CA LYS A 354 -2.58 -4.20 18.99
C LYS A 354 -1.18 -4.75 19.28
N ALA A 355 -0.23 -3.91 19.68
CA ALA A 355 1.19 -4.20 19.87
C ALA A 355 1.75 -3.68 21.21
N GLY A 356 0.95 -3.70 22.28
CA GLY A 356 1.39 -3.32 23.64
C GLY A 356 0.85 -1.96 24.13
N GLY A 357 -0.22 -1.44 23.53
CA GLY A 357 -0.92 -0.23 23.99
C GLY A 357 -0.61 1.00 23.14
N ALA A 358 -1.60 1.88 23.01
CA ALA A 358 -1.53 3.10 22.23
C ALA A 358 -0.42 4.05 22.69
N VAL A 359 0.00 4.95 21.80
CA VAL A 359 0.84 6.09 22.17
C VAL A 359 0.00 7.09 22.99
N GLN A 360 0.55 7.66 24.06
CA GLN A 360 -0.09 8.64 24.95
C GLN A 360 -0.13 10.04 24.30
N ILE A 361 -0.82 10.12 23.16
CA ILE A 361 -0.91 11.30 22.29
C ILE A 361 -1.43 12.56 23.04
N ARG A 362 -2.41 12.41 23.92
CA ARG A 362 -2.96 13.52 24.73
C ARG A 362 -1.90 14.07 25.68
N ALA A 363 -1.18 13.19 26.38
CA ALA A 363 -0.12 13.57 27.31
C ALA A 363 1.06 14.22 26.58
N LEU A 364 1.44 13.71 25.41
CA LEU A 364 2.45 14.36 24.56
C LEU A 364 2.01 15.76 24.14
N LYS A 365 0.74 15.94 23.73
CA LYS A 365 0.21 17.26 23.39
C LYS A 365 0.27 18.22 24.58
N ARG A 366 -0.11 17.74 25.77
CA ARG A 366 0.00 18.52 27.02
C ARG A 366 1.44 18.94 27.27
N PHE A 367 2.38 18.00 27.25
CA PHE A 367 3.80 18.28 27.44
C PHE A 367 4.31 19.34 26.47
N ILE A 368 4.01 19.19 25.18
CA ILE A 368 4.44 20.14 24.13
C ILE A 368 3.88 21.54 24.40
N ALA A 369 2.60 21.64 24.81
CA ALA A 369 1.98 22.92 25.14
C ALA A 369 2.58 23.56 26.40
N ASP A 370 2.69 22.79 27.49
CA ASP A 370 3.26 23.26 28.75
C ASP A 370 4.71 23.73 28.53
N TRP A 371 5.52 22.95 27.80
CA TRP A 371 6.89 23.33 27.42
C TRP A 371 6.93 24.63 26.63
N TYR A 372 6.04 24.80 25.64
CA TYR A 372 6.00 26.01 24.81
C TYR A 372 5.67 27.25 25.64
N TYR A 373 4.65 27.20 26.48
CA TYR A 373 4.28 28.35 27.32
C TYR A 373 5.35 28.68 28.37
N GLN A 374 6.05 27.68 28.90
CA GLN A 374 7.14 27.89 29.85
C GLN A 374 8.41 28.48 29.21
N ASN A 375 8.75 28.07 27.97
CA ASN A 375 10.02 28.43 27.34
C ASN A 375 9.92 29.54 26.28
N VAL A 376 8.74 29.74 25.68
CA VAL A 376 8.49 30.72 24.60
C VAL A 376 7.48 31.77 25.05
N GLY A 377 6.45 31.37 25.80
CA GLY A 377 5.36 32.24 26.21
C GLY A 377 4.15 32.21 25.25
N PRO A 378 3.10 33.01 25.51
CA PRO A 378 1.83 32.98 24.78
C PRO A 378 1.92 33.71 23.42
N ILE A 379 2.92 33.40 22.61
CA ILE A 379 3.17 34.02 21.30
C ILE A 379 2.74 33.06 20.19
N PRO A 380 1.99 33.51 19.16
CA PRO A 380 1.65 32.68 18.02
C PRO A 380 2.92 32.08 17.36
N PRO A 381 2.95 30.76 17.06
CA PRO A 381 4.11 30.13 16.45
C PRO A 381 4.25 30.42 14.94
N PHE A 382 3.40 31.30 14.41
CA PHE A 382 3.35 31.70 13.01
C PHE A 382 3.44 33.23 12.90
N PRO A 383 3.95 33.77 11.79
CA PRO A 383 3.88 35.20 11.53
C PRO A 383 2.43 35.68 11.49
N VAL A 384 2.13 36.75 12.21
CA VAL A 384 0.81 37.39 12.18
C VAL A 384 0.71 38.25 10.91
N PRO A 385 -0.23 37.99 10.01
CA PRO A 385 -0.37 38.76 8.76
C PRO A 385 -0.85 40.19 9.05
N LYS A 386 -0.56 41.12 8.12
CA LYS A 386 -1.16 42.46 8.15
C LYS A 386 -2.67 42.35 7.92
N LYS A 387 -3.46 43.08 8.70
CA LYS A 387 -4.92 43.13 8.57
C LYS A 387 -5.31 43.71 7.20
N LYS A 388 -6.26 43.06 6.53
CA LYS A 388 -6.93 43.58 5.32
C LYS A 388 -7.71 44.85 5.68
N LYS A 389 -7.90 45.74 4.71
CA LYS A 389 -8.71 46.97 4.86
C LYS A 389 -10.20 46.69 4.65
N ASP A 390 -10.69 45.63 5.25
CA ASP A 390 -12.06 45.14 5.08
C ASP A 390 -12.88 45.45 6.34
N ARG A 391 -14.21 45.47 6.21
CA ARG A 391 -15.11 45.52 7.37
C ARG A 391 -14.87 44.29 8.28
N PRO A 392 -14.90 44.45 9.60
CA PRO A 392 -14.59 43.36 10.52
C PRO A 392 -15.62 42.22 10.47
N VAL A 393 -15.22 41.04 10.94
CA VAL A 393 -16.11 39.90 11.22
C VAL A 393 -16.49 39.90 12.70
N ALA A 394 -17.78 39.79 13.00
CA ALA A 394 -18.28 39.69 14.37
C ALA A 394 -18.46 38.22 14.76
N ILE A 395 -17.99 37.87 15.96
CA ILE A 395 -18.15 36.53 16.53
C ILE A 395 -18.88 36.67 17.86
N VAL A 396 -20.00 35.98 18.01
CA VAL A 396 -20.83 36.03 19.22
C VAL A 396 -20.57 34.78 20.05
N GLY A 397 -19.91 34.96 21.20
CA GLY A 397 -19.48 33.91 22.12
C GLY A 397 -17.99 33.59 22.02
N SER A 398 -17.28 33.64 23.15
CA SER A 398 -15.85 33.32 23.24
C SER A 398 -15.56 31.88 23.68
N GLY A 399 -16.47 30.94 23.39
CA GLY A 399 -16.24 29.52 23.59
C GLY A 399 -15.21 28.93 22.60
N PRO A 400 -14.91 27.62 22.69
CA PRO A 400 -13.93 26.96 21.82
C PRO A 400 -14.17 27.15 20.32
N ALA A 401 -15.43 27.14 19.88
CA ALA A 401 -15.77 27.35 18.47
C ALA A 401 -15.55 28.80 18.03
N GLY A 402 -16.03 29.77 18.83
CA GLY A 402 -15.91 31.19 18.52
C GLY A 402 -14.45 31.64 18.47
N LEU A 403 -13.67 31.31 19.50
CA LEU A 403 -12.25 31.67 19.55
C LEU A 403 -11.41 30.95 18.48
N ALA A 404 -11.74 29.71 18.12
CA ALA A 404 -11.10 29.04 16.99
C ALA A 404 -11.42 29.72 15.65
N CYS A 405 -12.68 30.08 15.42
CA CYS A 405 -13.08 30.84 14.22
C CYS A 405 -12.33 32.18 14.15
N ALA A 406 -12.26 32.89 15.29
CA ALA A 406 -11.59 34.18 15.40
C ALA A 406 -10.11 34.10 15.04
N PHE A 407 -9.42 33.13 15.64
CA PHE A 407 -8.00 32.92 15.42
C PHE A 407 -7.67 32.61 13.96
N TYR A 408 -8.39 31.68 13.32
CA TYR A 408 -8.10 31.32 11.93
C TYR A 408 -8.50 32.39 10.92
N LEU A 409 -9.54 33.19 11.20
CA LEU A 409 -9.86 34.38 10.39
C LEU A 409 -8.79 35.47 10.53
N ALA A 410 -8.27 35.69 11.74
CA ALA A 410 -7.17 36.62 11.96
C ALA A 410 -5.89 36.17 11.22
N LEU A 411 -5.59 34.87 11.22
CA LEU A 411 -4.49 34.31 10.42
C LEU A 411 -4.74 34.36 8.89
N ALA A 412 -5.98 34.49 8.45
CA ALA A 412 -6.33 34.78 7.05
C ALA A 412 -6.28 36.29 6.73
N GLY A 413 -5.91 37.13 7.72
CA GLY A 413 -5.75 38.58 7.60
C GLY A 413 -7.01 39.40 7.86
N HIS A 414 -8.13 38.79 8.26
CA HIS A 414 -9.36 39.53 8.52
C HIS A 414 -9.33 40.27 9.87
N PRO A 415 -9.86 41.49 9.97
CA PRO A 415 -10.15 42.10 11.26
C PRO A 415 -11.33 41.37 11.93
N VAL A 416 -11.15 40.96 13.19
CA VAL A 416 -12.15 40.16 13.92
C VAL A 416 -12.41 40.73 15.31
N VAL A 417 -13.69 40.81 15.68
CA VAL A 417 -14.16 41.22 17.01
C VAL A 417 -15.02 40.10 17.60
N VAL A 418 -14.64 39.64 18.80
CA VAL A 418 -15.40 38.64 19.58
C VAL A 418 -16.18 39.35 20.67
N PHE A 419 -17.48 39.09 20.74
CA PHE A 419 -18.40 39.59 21.76
C PHE A 419 -18.68 38.47 22.77
N GLU A 420 -18.32 38.70 24.03
CA GLU A 420 -18.51 37.77 25.14
C GLU A 420 -19.45 38.37 26.18
N ALA A 421 -20.46 37.60 26.59
CA ALA A 421 -21.45 38.03 27.57
C ALA A 421 -20.88 38.08 28.99
N GLU A 422 -19.98 37.15 29.33
CA GLU A 422 -19.37 37.06 30.65
C GLU A 422 -18.18 38.03 30.82
N LYS A 423 -17.70 38.19 32.06
CA LYS A 423 -16.62 39.14 32.40
C LYS A 423 -15.25 38.75 31.82
N GLN A 424 -15.02 37.47 31.59
CA GLN A 424 -13.78 36.93 31.05
C GLN A 424 -14.06 35.96 29.88
N PRO A 425 -13.18 35.89 28.89
CA PRO A 425 -13.35 35.02 27.74
C PRO A 425 -13.01 33.56 28.02
N GLY A 426 -13.50 32.65 27.18
CA GLY A 426 -13.20 31.20 27.22
C GLY A 426 -14.45 30.30 27.28
N GLY A 427 -15.64 30.88 27.48
CA GLY A 427 -16.90 30.16 27.53
C GLY A 427 -16.86 28.95 28.46
N MET A 428 -17.33 27.78 27.99
CA MET A 428 -17.35 26.56 28.80
C MET A 428 -15.98 26.06 29.26
N LEU A 429 -14.87 26.46 28.62
CA LEU A 429 -13.53 26.12 29.13
C LEU A 429 -13.26 26.78 30.48
N ARG A 430 -13.73 28.02 30.66
CA ARG A 430 -13.56 28.79 31.90
C ARG A 430 -14.67 28.52 32.91
N TYR A 431 -15.92 28.51 32.45
CA TYR A 431 -17.08 28.51 33.34
C TYR A 431 -17.68 27.12 33.56
N GLY A 432 -17.31 26.13 32.74
CA GLY A 432 -17.89 24.78 32.80
C GLY A 432 -16.90 23.68 33.17
N ILE A 433 -15.59 23.91 33.08
CA ILE A 433 -14.56 22.92 33.42
C ILE A 433 -13.84 23.37 34.70
N PRO A 434 -13.77 22.54 35.75
CA PRO A 434 -13.10 22.89 37.00
C PRO A 434 -11.58 23.08 36.87
N GLU A 435 -11.01 23.94 37.72
CA GLU A 435 -9.56 24.24 37.72
C GLU A 435 -8.66 23.00 37.94
N TYR A 436 -9.13 21.99 38.68
CA TYR A 436 -8.36 20.75 38.89
C TYR A 436 -8.16 19.93 37.61
N ARG A 437 -8.91 20.24 36.54
CA ARG A 437 -8.74 19.67 35.19
C ARG A 437 -8.13 20.67 34.22
N LEU A 438 -8.58 21.92 34.26
CA LEU A 438 -8.12 22.97 33.36
C LEU A 438 -7.86 24.27 34.14
N PRO A 439 -6.60 24.60 34.43
CA PRO A 439 -6.26 25.84 35.11
C PRO A 439 -6.67 27.06 34.29
N ASN A 440 -7.29 28.04 34.96
CA ASN A 440 -7.63 29.32 34.34
C ASN A 440 -6.39 30.09 33.88
N SER A 441 -5.27 29.98 34.61
CA SER A 441 -3.99 30.62 34.25
C SER A 441 -3.43 30.12 32.91
N LEU A 442 -3.59 28.83 32.60
CA LEU A 442 -3.22 28.29 31.29
C LEU A 442 -4.17 28.78 30.20
N LEU A 443 -5.47 28.79 30.50
CA LEU A 443 -6.47 29.29 29.55
C LEU A 443 -6.24 30.77 29.23
N ASP A 444 -5.82 31.57 30.21
CA ASP A 444 -5.43 32.97 30.02
C ASP A 444 -4.24 33.09 29.05
N GLN A 445 -3.23 32.22 29.16
CA GLN A 445 -2.11 32.18 28.20
C GLN A 445 -2.57 31.81 26.78
N GLU A 446 -3.47 30.83 26.64
CA GLU A 446 -4.03 30.45 25.34
C GLU A 446 -4.86 31.59 24.71
N ILE A 447 -5.63 32.32 25.51
CA ILE A 447 -6.43 33.46 25.04
C ILE A 447 -5.54 34.66 24.70
N GLU A 448 -4.48 34.90 25.48
CA GLU A 448 -3.51 35.94 25.18
C GLU A 448 -2.81 35.68 23.84
N LEU A 449 -2.48 34.42 23.53
CA LEU A 449 -1.98 34.05 22.21
C LEU A 449 -2.96 34.41 21.09
N ILE A 450 -4.26 34.22 21.30
CA ILE A 450 -5.30 34.61 20.33
C ILE A 450 -5.37 36.13 20.17
N ARG A 451 -5.24 36.90 21.25
CA ARG A 451 -5.15 38.37 21.19
C ARG A 451 -3.93 38.83 20.41
N GLN A 452 -2.77 38.19 20.65
CA GLN A 452 -1.54 38.48 19.91
C GLN A 452 -1.62 38.14 18.42
N ALA A 453 -2.49 37.20 18.03
CA ALA A 453 -2.83 36.96 16.62
C ALA A 453 -3.67 38.08 15.97
N GLY A 454 -4.06 39.11 16.74
CA GLY A 454 -4.76 40.29 16.25
C GLY A 454 -6.28 40.28 16.47
N VAL A 455 -6.81 39.34 17.25
CA VAL A 455 -8.24 39.23 17.58
C VAL A 455 -8.60 40.21 18.70
N GLU A 456 -9.62 41.03 18.49
CA GLU A 456 -10.19 41.88 19.53
C GLU A 456 -11.27 41.10 20.30
N ILE A 457 -11.24 41.14 21.64
CA ILE A 457 -12.20 40.43 22.49
C ILE A 457 -12.85 41.41 23.47
N ARG A 458 -14.16 41.63 23.33
CA ARG A 458 -14.98 42.51 24.16
C ARG A 458 -15.84 41.68 25.12
N CYS A 459 -15.57 41.80 26.41
CA CYS A 459 -16.28 41.05 27.46
C CYS A 459 -17.40 41.89 28.10
N GLY A 460 -18.33 41.25 28.80
CA GLY A 460 -19.48 41.90 29.43
C GLY A 460 -20.52 42.44 28.45
N GLN A 461 -20.52 41.98 27.20
CA GLN A 461 -21.43 42.42 26.14
C GLN A 461 -22.39 41.29 25.77
N ARG A 462 -23.51 41.19 26.52
CA ARG A 462 -24.61 40.29 26.15
C ARG A 462 -25.31 40.86 24.91
N ILE A 463 -25.55 40.00 23.93
CA ILE A 463 -26.22 40.39 22.68
C ILE A 463 -27.70 40.06 22.81
N ASP A 464 -28.55 41.06 22.56
CA ASP A 464 -30.01 40.95 22.51
C ASP A 464 -30.51 40.98 21.04
N PRO A 465 -31.81 40.83 20.78
CA PRO A 465 -32.36 40.81 19.41
C PRO A 465 -32.05 42.07 18.57
N ASP A 466 -32.03 43.25 19.18
CA ASP A 466 -31.77 44.49 18.45
C ASP A 466 -30.28 44.61 18.13
N ARG A 467 -29.43 44.31 19.10
CA ARG A 467 -27.97 44.36 18.94
C ARG A 467 -27.46 43.35 17.93
N ILE A 468 -28.06 42.16 17.83
CA ILE A 468 -27.61 41.18 16.81
C ILE A 468 -27.89 41.69 15.38
N GLN A 469 -28.97 42.46 15.20
CA GLN A 469 -29.33 43.05 13.93
C GLN A 469 -28.38 44.20 13.57
N GLU A 470 -28.01 45.05 14.54
CA GLU A 470 -26.96 46.06 14.36
C GLU A 470 -25.62 45.41 13.94
N LEU A 471 -25.21 44.34 14.63
CA LEU A 471 -23.98 43.62 14.27
C LEU A 471 -24.05 43.05 12.84
N ARG A 472 -25.23 42.65 12.37
CA ARG A 472 -25.44 42.19 10.99
C ARG A 472 -25.21 43.28 9.95
N GLU A 473 -25.53 44.52 10.29
CA GLU A 473 -25.41 45.66 9.40
C GLU A 473 -24.01 46.27 9.45
N ASP A 474 -23.32 46.21 10.60
CA ASP A 474 -21.99 46.80 10.83
C ASP A 474 -20.82 45.89 10.39
N PHE A 475 -20.97 44.57 10.48
CA PHE A 475 -19.90 43.61 10.21
C PHE A 475 -20.08 42.91 8.84
N ALA A 476 -18.96 42.53 8.22
CA ALA A 476 -18.97 41.88 6.90
C ALA A 476 -19.58 40.47 6.93
N ALA A 477 -19.44 39.79 8.06
CA ALA A 477 -20.03 38.48 8.34
C ALA A 477 -20.18 38.27 9.85
N LEU A 478 -21.05 37.34 10.24
CA LEU A 478 -21.28 36.95 11.62
C LEU A 478 -21.05 35.45 11.82
N PHE A 479 -20.45 35.09 12.96
CA PHE A 479 -20.39 33.72 13.42
C PHE A 479 -21.00 33.58 14.82
N LEU A 480 -22.06 32.79 14.93
CA LEU A 480 -22.79 32.53 16.17
C LEU A 480 -22.23 31.27 16.85
N ALA A 481 -21.68 31.43 18.05
CA ALA A 481 -20.96 30.39 18.79
C ALA A 481 -21.17 30.48 20.31
N THR A 482 -22.38 30.86 20.74
CA THR A 482 -22.76 31.03 22.17
C THR A 482 -22.80 29.71 22.96
N GLY A 483 -22.84 28.57 22.28
CA GLY A 483 -22.92 27.25 22.91
C GLY A 483 -24.32 26.95 23.47
N LEU A 484 -24.38 26.09 24.48
CA LEU A 484 -25.62 25.74 25.19
C LEU A 484 -25.53 26.28 26.62
N ASN A 485 -26.19 27.41 26.86
CA ASN A 485 -26.07 28.21 28.08
C ASN A 485 -27.33 28.14 28.96
N LYS A 486 -28.39 27.46 28.52
CA LYS A 486 -29.59 27.16 29.33
C LYS A 486 -29.54 25.71 29.81
N GLU A 487 -30.10 25.44 30.99
CA GLU A 487 -30.16 24.10 31.59
C GLU A 487 -31.56 23.52 31.49
N HIS A 488 -31.66 22.20 31.29
CA HIS A 488 -32.95 21.52 31.38
C HIS A 488 -33.47 21.58 32.82
N ARG A 489 -34.60 22.25 33.00
CA ARG A 489 -35.29 22.32 34.30
C ARG A 489 -36.06 21.03 34.55
N LEU A 490 -36.01 20.58 35.80
CA LEU A 490 -36.80 19.45 36.27
C LEU A 490 -37.88 20.00 37.21
N GLU A 491 -39.12 19.95 36.77
CA GLU A 491 -40.28 20.43 37.52
C GLU A 491 -40.76 19.36 38.50
N ILE A 492 -40.01 19.18 39.59
CA ILE A 492 -40.41 18.34 40.73
C ILE A 492 -40.48 19.19 42.01
N PRO A 493 -41.32 18.82 43.00
CA PRO A 493 -41.49 19.59 44.23
C PRO A 493 -40.16 19.88 44.95
N GLY A 494 -40.00 21.11 45.46
CA GLY A 494 -38.83 21.55 46.23
C GLY A 494 -37.60 21.97 45.39
N GLY A 495 -37.74 22.13 44.07
CA GLY A 495 -36.63 22.52 43.18
C GLY A 495 -36.07 23.94 43.39
N ASP A 496 -36.73 24.76 44.20
CA ASP A 496 -36.37 26.14 44.58
C ASP A 496 -35.75 26.23 45.99
N LEU A 497 -35.62 25.11 46.71
CA LEU A 497 -35.01 25.07 48.04
C LEU A 497 -33.55 25.53 48.02
N ALA A 498 -33.14 26.24 49.08
CA ALA A 498 -31.75 26.59 49.27
C ALA A 498 -30.92 25.30 49.45
N GLY A 499 -29.88 25.13 48.60
CA GLY A 499 -29.09 23.90 48.51
C GLY A 499 -29.35 23.08 47.24
N VAL A 500 -30.37 23.43 46.44
CA VAL A 500 -30.59 22.84 45.12
C VAL A 500 -29.93 23.73 44.06
N TYR A 501 -29.04 23.15 43.26
CA TYR A 501 -28.32 23.84 42.18
C TYR A 501 -28.50 23.12 40.86
N TYR A 502 -28.48 23.87 39.78
CA TYR A 502 -28.25 23.31 38.45
C TYR A 502 -26.74 23.27 38.17
N ALA A 503 -26.28 22.25 37.43
CA ALA A 503 -24.86 21.91 37.38
C ALA A 503 -24.00 22.96 36.66
N LEU A 504 -24.46 23.61 35.60
CA LEU A 504 -23.72 24.71 34.96
C LEU A 504 -23.66 25.93 35.86
N GLU A 505 -24.77 26.30 36.50
CA GLU A 505 -24.78 27.37 37.50
C GLU A 505 -23.80 27.07 38.63
N PHE A 506 -23.85 25.87 39.20
CA PHE A 506 -22.96 25.42 40.26
C PHE A 506 -21.50 25.52 39.84
N LEU A 507 -21.12 24.91 38.72
CA LEU A 507 -19.73 24.91 38.24
C LEU A 507 -19.25 26.33 37.91
N ARG A 508 -20.09 27.17 37.32
CA ARG A 508 -19.78 28.59 37.07
C ARG A 508 -19.50 29.33 38.37
N ARG A 509 -20.34 29.14 39.39
CA ARG A 509 -20.19 29.77 40.70
C ARG A 509 -18.96 29.27 41.43
N VAL A 510 -18.63 27.99 41.32
CA VAL A 510 -17.38 27.42 41.87
C VAL A 510 -16.17 28.05 41.18
N ASN A 511 -16.13 28.07 39.85
CA ASN A 511 -15.01 28.62 39.09
C ASN A 511 -14.85 30.15 39.23
N THR A 512 -15.90 30.86 39.63
CA THR A 512 -15.85 32.31 39.90
C THR A 512 -15.67 32.63 41.40
N GLY A 513 -15.49 31.61 42.24
CA GLY A 513 -15.29 31.77 43.69
C GLY A 513 -16.55 32.17 44.47
N GLN A 514 -17.73 32.11 43.85
CA GLN A 514 -19.02 32.44 44.48
C GLN A 514 -19.55 31.30 45.37
N ILE A 515 -19.11 30.06 45.14
CA ILE A 515 -19.37 28.90 46.02
C ILE A 515 -18.03 28.36 46.47
N ASN A 516 -17.79 28.37 47.79
CA ASN A 516 -16.58 27.86 48.42
C ASN A 516 -16.84 26.74 49.45
N LYS A 517 -18.12 26.40 49.70
CA LYS A 517 -18.55 25.33 50.60
C LYS A 517 -19.88 24.74 50.11
N VAL A 518 -20.08 23.45 50.35
CA VAL A 518 -21.35 22.72 50.14
C VAL A 518 -21.75 22.01 51.43
N GLY A 519 -22.94 21.41 51.48
CA GLY A 519 -23.37 20.57 52.59
C GLY A 519 -22.52 19.30 52.73
N GLU A 520 -22.61 18.63 53.89
CA GLU A 520 -21.84 17.41 54.16
C GLU A 520 -22.27 16.23 53.28
N THR A 521 -23.55 16.19 52.88
CA THR A 521 -24.14 15.16 52.04
C THR A 521 -24.65 15.76 50.72
N VAL A 522 -24.09 15.30 49.60
CA VAL A 522 -24.38 15.87 48.27
C VAL A 522 -24.92 14.80 47.33
N ALA A 523 -26.09 15.08 46.73
CA ALA A 523 -26.70 14.25 45.70
C ALA A 523 -26.51 14.91 44.32
N VAL A 524 -25.86 14.22 43.38
CA VAL A 524 -25.70 14.71 42.00
C VAL A 524 -26.58 13.90 41.07
N ILE A 525 -27.47 14.54 40.33
CA ILE A 525 -28.43 13.88 39.45
C ILE A 525 -27.96 14.02 38.00
N GLY A 526 -27.46 12.92 37.41
CA GLY A 526 -26.99 12.91 36.03
C GLY A 526 -25.86 11.92 35.78
N GLY A 527 -25.54 11.66 34.50
CA GLY A 527 -24.50 10.67 34.12
C GLY A 527 -23.46 11.18 33.13
N GLY A 528 -23.48 12.46 32.79
CA GLY A 528 -22.52 13.09 31.86
C GLY A 528 -21.28 13.60 32.57
N ASN A 529 -20.29 14.09 31.79
CA ASN A 529 -19.06 14.66 32.36
C ASN A 529 -19.34 15.83 33.32
N THR A 530 -20.35 16.66 33.03
CA THR A 530 -20.79 17.74 33.92
C THR A 530 -21.21 17.23 35.31
N ALA A 531 -21.86 16.06 35.38
CA ALA A 531 -22.23 15.44 36.66
C ALA A 531 -20.99 14.97 37.42
N ILE A 532 -20.03 14.36 36.71
CA ILE A 532 -18.75 13.94 37.31
C ILE A 532 -17.99 15.16 37.84
N ASP A 533 -17.87 16.21 37.05
CA ASP A 533 -17.16 17.43 37.44
C ASP A 533 -17.83 18.09 38.66
N ALA A 534 -19.16 18.20 38.67
CA ALA A 534 -19.90 18.73 39.81
C ALA A 534 -19.69 17.90 41.09
N ALA A 535 -19.73 16.57 40.99
CA ALA A 535 -19.51 15.67 42.12
C ALA A 535 -18.08 15.78 42.68
N ARG A 536 -17.08 15.83 41.80
CA ARG A 536 -15.66 15.99 42.18
C ARG A 536 -15.38 17.37 42.78
N CYS A 537 -16.04 18.43 42.29
CA CYS A 537 -16.01 19.75 42.91
C CYS A 537 -16.63 19.73 44.31
N ALA A 538 -17.79 19.07 44.49
CA ALA A 538 -18.45 18.99 45.79
C ALA A 538 -17.55 18.37 46.87
N LEU A 539 -16.82 17.30 46.56
CA LEU A 539 -15.80 16.73 47.47
C LEU A 539 -14.75 17.76 47.88
N ARG A 540 -14.21 18.50 46.91
CA ARG A 540 -13.18 19.53 47.15
C ARG A 540 -13.68 20.74 47.94
N LEU A 541 -15.00 20.97 47.94
CA LEU A 541 -15.68 22.00 48.72
C LEU A 541 -16.07 21.53 50.13
N GLY A 542 -15.63 20.34 50.53
CA GLY A 542 -15.76 19.81 51.89
C GLY A 542 -16.91 18.83 52.11
N ALA A 543 -17.56 18.33 51.07
CA ALA A 543 -18.57 17.28 51.22
C ALA A 543 -17.96 16.00 51.81
N ARG A 544 -18.60 15.42 52.82
CA ARG A 544 -18.19 14.15 53.44
C ARG A 544 -18.65 12.95 52.62
N ARG A 545 -19.81 13.06 51.98
CA ARG A 545 -20.39 12.01 51.13
C ARG A 545 -21.00 12.62 49.88
N VAL A 546 -20.60 12.12 48.71
CA VAL A 546 -21.13 12.54 47.41
C VAL A 546 -21.61 11.30 46.65
N THR A 547 -22.87 11.30 46.26
CA THR A 547 -23.49 10.19 45.52
C THR A 547 -24.07 10.69 44.20
N ILE A 548 -23.69 10.04 43.09
CA ILE A 548 -24.26 10.28 41.76
C ILE A 548 -25.45 9.36 41.53
N TYR A 549 -26.63 9.94 41.31
CA TYR A 549 -27.85 9.24 40.96
C TYR A 549 -28.07 9.29 39.44
N TYR A 550 -28.12 8.12 38.82
CA TYR A 550 -28.31 7.99 37.37
C TYR A 550 -29.46 7.04 37.04
N ARG A 551 -30.38 7.50 36.18
CA ARG A 551 -31.60 6.77 35.83
C ARG A 551 -31.40 5.51 34.97
N ARG A 552 -30.16 5.20 34.59
CA ARG A 552 -29.78 4.00 33.83
C ARG A 552 -28.56 3.32 34.48
N THR A 553 -27.99 2.32 33.82
CA THR A 553 -26.78 1.65 34.31
C THR A 553 -25.51 2.41 33.88
N GLU A 554 -24.38 2.04 34.45
CA GLU A 554 -23.07 2.61 34.10
C GLU A 554 -22.77 2.53 32.59
N LYS A 555 -23.19 1.44 31.93
CA LYS A 555 -22.95 1.21 30.50
C LYS A 555 -23.55 2.30 29.62
N GLU A 556 -24.63 2.95 30.06
CA GLU A 556 -25.29 4.02 29.33
C GLU A 556 -24.81 5.43 29.74
N MET A 557 -23.93 5.56 30.74
CA MET A 557 -23.42 6.87 31.16
C MET A 557 -22.67 7.56 30.02
N PRO A 558 -23.03 8.82 29.68
CA PRO A 558 -22.30 9.58 28.67
C PRO A 558 -20.89 10.04 29.09
N ALA A 559 -20.58 10.05 30.39
CA ALA A 559 -19.27 10.46 30.91
C ALA A 559 -18.14 9.57 30.37
N PHE A 560 -16.94 10.13 30.28
CA PHE A 560 -15.80 9.36 29.79
C PHE A 560 -15.37 8.31 30.84
N PRO A 561 -15.01 7.08 30.42
CA PRO A 561 -14.64 6.02 31.37
C PRO A 561 -13.51 6.39 32.34
N GLN A 562 -12.53 7.17 31.88
CA GLN A 562 -11.44 7.66 32.74
C GLN A 562 -11.96 8.59 33.86
N GLU A 563 -12.93 9.45 33.55
CA GLU A 563 -13.50 10.40 34.53
C GLU A 563 -14.35 9.66 35.58
N ILE A 564 -15.08 8.61 35.16
CA ILE A 564 -15.84 7.75 36.09
C ILE A 564 -14.87 7.00 37.01
N ALA A 565 -13.78 6.44 36.47
CA ALA A 565 -12.77 5.74 37.26
C ALA A 565 -12.10 6.66 38.29
N GLU A 566 -11.72 7.88 37.90
CA GLU A 566 -11.14 8.87 38.82
C GLU A 566 -12.14 9.34 39.89
N ALA A 567 -13.42 9.51 39.54
CA ALA A 567 -14.46 9.82 40.52
C ALA A 567 -14.59 8.71 41.59
N ARG A 568 -14.56 7.44 41.17
CA ARG A 568 -14.56 6.30 42.09
C ARG A 568 -13.30 6.24 42.96
N GLU A 569 -12.12 6.48 42.37
CA GLU A 569 -10.85 6.58 43.12
C GLU A 569 -10.92 7.67 44.21
N GLU A 570 -11.66 8.76 43.95
CA GLU A 570 -11.90 9.86 44.89
C GLU A 570 -13.01 9.58 45.92
N GLY A 571 -13.65 8.40 45.89
CA GLY A 571 -14.67 8.01 46.85
C GLY A 571 -16.10 8.47 46.51
N ILE A 572 -16.36 8.89 45.28
CA ILE A 572 -17.73 9.20 44.82
C ILE A 572 -18.52 7.90 44.66
N GLU A 573 -19.70 7.86 45.28
CA GLU A 573 -20.63 6.76 45.19
C GLU A 573 -21.51 6.88 43.94
N PHE A 574 -21.97 5.75 43.40
CA PHE A 574 -22.85 5.71 42.23
C PHE A 574 -24.09 4.87 42.53
N GLU A 575 -25.26 5.47 42.38
CA GLU A 575 -26.56 4.83 42.48
C GLU A 575 -27.22 4.80 41.10
N PHE A 576 -27.19 3.62 40.49
CA PHE A 576 -27.76 3.38 39.16
C PHE A 576 -29.23 3.01 39.24
N LEU A 577 -29.93 3.19 38.12
CA LEU A 577 -31.36 2.92 38.01
C LEU A 577 -32.18 3.68 39.06
N VAL A 578 -31.84 4.95 39.27
CA VAL A 578 -32.55 5.85 40.20
C VAL A 578 -32.87 7.17 39.52
N ALA A 579 -34.08 7.70 39.71
CA ALA A 579 -34.41 9.08 39.36
C ALA A 579 -35.05 9.81 40.54
N PRO A 580 -34.88 11.15 40.63
CA PRO A 580 -35.48 11.95 41.67
C PRO A 580 -37.00 12.15 41.45
N LEU A 581 -37.76 12.19 42.54
CA LEU A 581 -39.20 12.47 42.58
C LEU A 581 -39.55 13.79 43.27
N ALA A 582 -38.82 14.16 44.32
CA ALA A 582 -39.00 15.43 45.04
C ALA A 582 -37.75 15.77 45.86
N PHE A 583 -37.52 17.07 46.07
CA PHE A 583 -36.56 17.60 47.02
C PHE A 583 -37.29 17.91 48.33
N GLU A 584 -36.81 17.34 49.44
CA GLU A 584 -37.44 17.50 50.75
C GLU A 584 -36.72 18.60 51.55
N GLY A 585 -37.48 19.56 52.04
CA GLY A 585 -36.95 20.73 52.73
C GLY A 585 -37.45 20.89 54.17
N ARG A 586 -36.61 21.48 55.02
CA ARG A 586 -36.97 22.00 56.35
C ARG A 586 -36.44 23.43 56.45
N ASP A 587 -37.28 24.36 56.91
CA ASP A 587 -36.95 25.80 57.03
C ASP A 587 -36.38 26.42 55.73
N GLY A 588 -36.93 26.03 54.59
CA GLY A 588 -36.50 26.51 53.26
C GLY A 588 -35.16 25.98 52.77
N ARG A 589 -34.53 25.05 53.49
CA ARG A 589 -33.27 24.38 53.10
C ARG A 589 -33.48 22.92 52.77
N LEU A 590 -32.71 22.41 51.82
CA LEU A 590 -32.72 21.00 51.45
C LEU A 590 -32.20 20.12 52.61
N VAL A 591 -32.94 19.07 52.95
CA VAL A 591 -32.52 18.04 53.95
C VAL A 591 -32.56 16.62 53.40
N GLY A 592 -33.26 16.38 52.28
CA GLY A 592 -33.38 15.05 51.69
C GLY A 592 -33.74 15.07 50.21
N LEU A 593 -33.46 13.95 49.54
CA LEU A 593 -33.84 13.68 48.15
C LEU A 593 -34.73 12.43 48.12
N ARG A 594 -35.98 12.60 47.70
CA ARG A 594 -36.89 11.48 47.45
C ARG A 594 -36.69 10.96 46.04
N CYS A 595 -36.46 9.67 45.90
CA CYS A 595 -36.07 8.97 44.70
C CYS A 595 -37.01 7.80 44.40
N GLN A 596 -36.94 7.27 43.17
CA GLN A 596 -37.62 6.05 42.75
C GLN A 596 -36.66 5.16 41.95
N LYS A 597 -36.79 3.84 42.11
CA LYS A 597 -36.01 2.89 41.29
C LYS A 597 -36.57 2.83 39.87
N MET A 598 -35.68 2.52 38.94
CA MET A 598 -35.92 2.44 37.51
C MET A 598 -35.60 1.03 37.00
N ARG A 599 -36.16 0.65 35.86
CA ARG A 599 -35.71 -0.48 35.05
C ARG A 599 -35.49 -0.05 33.61
N LEU A 600 -34.66 -0.78 32.87
CA LEU A 600 -34.44 -0.50 31.45
C LEU A 600 -35.59 -1.07 30.59
N GLY A 601 -36.20 -0.22 29.80
CA GLY A 601 -37.15 -0.54 28.74
C GLY A 601 -36.50 -0.74 27.38
N ARG A 602 -37.31 -0.71 26.33
CA ARG A 602 -36.81 -0.77 24.95
C ARG A 602 -35.97 0.50 24.64
N PRO A 603 -34.98 0.41 23.74
CA PRO A 603 -34.25 1.60 23.28
C PRO A 603 -35.18 2.67 22.70
N ASP A 604 -34.92 3.92 23.06
CA ASP A 604 -35.56 5.11 22.51
C ASP A 604 -35.01 5.42 21.09
N ARG A 605 -35.48 6.52 20.47
CA ARG A 605 -34.99 6.97 19.14
C ARG A 605 -33.48 7.28 19.10
N SER A 606 -32.83 7.48 20.24
CA SER A 606 -31.38 7.66 20.35
C SER A 606 -30.61 6.34 20.44
N GLY A 607 -31.32 5.20 20.43
CA GLY A 607 -30.75 3.86 20.59
C GLY A 607 -30.39 3.53 22.04
N ARG A 608 -30.73 4.38 23.01
CA ARG A 608 -30.46 4.16 24.44
C ARG A 608 -31.69 3.57 25.11
N PRO A 609 -31.57 2.55 25.98
CA PRO A 609 -32.70 2.02 26.73
C PRO A 609 -33.51 3.11 27.44
N GLU A 610 -34.83 3.09 27.30
CA GLU A 610 -35.71 4.00 28.00
C GLU A 610 -35.75 3.67 29.51
N PRO A 611 -35.55 4.64 30.42
CA PRO A 611 -35.67 4.39 31.86
C PRO A 611 -37.15 4.38 32.25
N ILE A 612 -37.64 3.25 32.78
CA ILE A 612 -39.04 3.07 33.18
C ILE A 612 -39.14 3.06 34.72
N PRO A 613 -39.97 3.91 35.33
CA PRO A 613 -40.27 3.88 36.75
C PRO A 613 -40.75 2.52 37.28
N LEU A 614 -40.29 2.13 38.46
CA LEU A 614 -40.83 0.99 39.21
C LEU A 614 -41.80 1.52 40.29
N SER A 615 -43.10 1.30 40.10
CA SER A 615 -44.13 1.70 41.08
C SER A 615 -43.90 1.03 42.44
N GLY A 616 -44.02 1.79 43.54
CA GLY A 616 -43.86 1.28 44.91
C GLY A 616 -42.40 1.13 45.36
N SER A 617 -41.45 1.69 44.60
CA SER A 617 -40.01 1.63 44.88
C SER A 617 -39.43 2.96 45.37
N GLU A 618 -40.27 3.83 45.92
CA GLU A 618 -39.90 5.15 46.39
C GLU A 618 -39.10 5.07 47.71
N PHE A 619 -38.03 5.87 47.81
CA PHE A 619 -37.19 5.95 49.00
C PHE A 619 -36.58 7.34 49.14
N THR A 620 -36.23 7.74 50.36
CA THR A 620 -35.59 9.04 50.63
C THR A 620 -34.16 8.85 51.11
N VAL A 621 -33.25 9.68 50.61
CA VAL A 621 -31.85 9.74 51.04
C VAL A 621 -31.53 11.11 51.65
N PRO A 622 -30.67 11.20 52.67
CA PRO A 622 -30.21 12.49 53.20
C PRO A 622 -29.41 13.25 52.13
N ALA A 623 -29.73 14.53 51.95
CA ALA A 623 -29.00 15.42 51.06
C ALA A 623 -29.15 16.86 51.54
N GLU A 624 -28.04 17.51 51.85
CA GLU A 624 -27.98 18.94 52.18
C GLU A 624 -27.67 19.80 50.94
N THR A 625 -27.18 19.18 49.88
CA THR A 625 -26.99 19.81 48.58
C THR A 625 -27.40 18.85 47.46
N ALA A 626 -28.17 19.34 46.49
CA ALA A 626 -28.51 18.60 45.29
C ALA A 626 -28.04 19.36 44.05
N ILE A 627 -27.40 18.65 43.11
CA ILE A 627 -26.87 19.24 41.87
C ILE A 627 -27.47 18.53 40.65
N LEU A 628 -28.27 19.24 39.86
CA LEU A 628 -28.98 18.68 38.71
C LEU A 628 -28.17 18.86 37.42
N ALA A 629 -27.71 17.76 36.82
CA ALA A 629 -26.94 17.71 35.58
C ALA A 629 -27.73 17.01 34.46
N LEU A 630 -28.84 17.62 34.03
CA LEU A 630 -29.85 17.01 33.17
C LEU A 630 -29.73 17.31 31.67
N GLY A 631 -28.69 18.06 31.28
CA GLY A 631 -28.43 18.48 29.91
C GLY A 631 -28.69 19.97 29.69
N GLN A 632 -28.38 20.45 28.49
CA GLN A 632 -28.29 21.87 28.17
C GLN A 632 -29.05 22.18 26.88
N THR A 633 -29.63 23.37 26.80
CA THR A 633 -30.34 23.89 25.64
C THR A 633 -29.74 25.22 25.19
N PRO A 634 -29.93 25.60 23.91
CA PRO A 634 -29.50 26.90 23.43
C PRO A 634 -30.38 28.02 23.99
N ASP A 635 -29.80 29.22 24.12
CA ASP A 635 -30.55 30.45 24.38
C ASP A 635 -31.05 31.04 23.06
N GLU A 636 -32.36 30.94 22.84
CA GLU A 636 -33.00 31.38 21.59
C GLU A 636 -33.40 32.87 21.60
N GLU A 637 -33.24 33.59 22.71
CA GLU A 637 -33.69 34.99 22.80
C GLU A 637 -32.95 35.87 21.79
N PHE A 638 -31.62 35.83 21.76
CA PHE A 638 -30.83 36.71 20.91
C PHE A 638 -30.96 36.43 19.40
N ILE A 639 -31.44 35.25 18.99
CA ILE A 639 -31.59 34.90 17.57
C ILE A 639 -32.91 35.37 16.96
N GLN A 640 -33.86 35.83 17.78
CA GLN A 640 -35.16 36.36 17.31
C GLN A 640 -34.98 37.55 16.36
N GLY A 641 -33.93 38.36 16.55
CA GLY A 641 -33.61 39.49 15.67
C GLY A 641 -33.18 39.12 14.24
N LEU A 642 -32.76 37.86 14.00
CA LEU A 642 -32.21 37.43 12.70
C LEU A 642 -33.13 36.50 11.90
N SER A 643 -34.34 36.17 12.39
CA SER A 643 -35.28 35.24 11.71
C SER A 643 -34.65 33.91 11.26
N LEU A 644 -33.76 33.33 12.07
CA LEU A 644 -33.06 32.09 11.75
C LEU A 644 -33.97 30.86 11.88
N LYS A 645 -33.76 29.85 11.02
CA LYS A 645 -34.41 28.54 11.19
C LYS A 645 -33.72 27.74 12.29
N THR A 646 -34.51 27.16 13.21
CA THR A 646 -34.03 26.27 14.28
C THR A 646 -34.52 24.84 14.06
N LYS A 647 -33.89 23.88 14.73
CA LYS A 647 -34.37 22.49 14.84
C LYS A 647 -35.36 22.37 15.99
N THR A 648 -36.00 21.20 16.11
CA THR A 648 -36.96 20.89 17.18
C THR A 648 -36.38 20.94 18.60
N ASP A 649 -35.04 20.89 18.75
CA ASP A 649 -34.33 20.98 20.02
C ASP A 649 -33.78 22.39 20.31
N GLY A 650 -34.19 23.39 19.51
CA GLY A 650 -33.74 24.78 19.63
C GLY A 650 -32.40 25.08 18.95
N SER A 651 -31.65 24.06 18.50
CA SER A 651 -30.35 24.29 17.85
C SER A 651 -30.49 24.96 16.48
N ILE A 652 -29.51 25.78 16.07
CA ILE A 652 -29.59 26.51 14.80
C ILE A 652 -29.44 25.55 13.62
N LEU A 653 -30.32 25.70 12.61
CA LEU A 653 -30.22 24.96 11.35
C LEU A 653 -29.22 25.65 10.43
N VAL A 654 -28.21 24.88 9.98
CA VAL A 654 -27.18 25.34 9.04
C VAL A 654 -27.04 24.38 7.87
N ASP A 655 -26.47 24.88 6.78
CA ASP A 655 -25.92 24.02 5.73
C ASP A 655 -24.81 23.13 6.30
N LYS A 656 -24.93 21.81 6.13
CA LYS A 656 -24.00 20.84 6.72
C LYS A 656 -22.58 20.96 6.14
N ALA A 657 -22.45 21.41 4.89
CA ALA A 657 -21.18 21.57 4.22
C ALA A 657 -20.51 22.88 4.63
N THR A 658 -21.21 24.01 4.66
CA THR A 658 -20.60 25.34 4.83
C THR A 658 -20.75 25.93 6.23
N LEU A 659 -21.69 25.43 7.04
CA LEU A 659 -22.13 26.02 8.33
C LEU A 659 -22.83 27.37 8.20
N MET A 660 -23.18 27.80 7.00
CA MET A 660 -23.99 29.00 6.78
C MET A 660 -25.44 28.74 7.22
N THR A 661 -26.05 29.73 7.87
CA THR A 661 -27.46 29.67 8.30
C THR A 661 -28.41 29.95 7.12
N SER A 662 -29.72 30.05 7.40
CA SER A 662 -30.70 30.53 6.42
C SER A 662 -30.48 31.98 5.97
N VAL A 663 -29.66 32.76 6.68
CA VAL A 663 -29.34 34.15 6.35
C VAL A 663 -27.92 34.22 5.76
N PRO A 664 -27.75 34.68 4.50
CA PRO A 664 -26.44 34.84 3.89
C PRO A 664 -25.52 35.76 4.71
N GLY A 665 -24.26 35.36 4.84
CA GLY A 665 -23.27 36.08 5.65
C GLY A 665 -23.35 35.81 7.17
N VAL A 666 -24.33 35.02 7.62
CA VAL A 666 -24.44 34.56 9.01
C VAL A 666 -24.17 33.06 9.08
N PHE A 667 -23.17 32.68 9.87
CA PHE A 667 -22.73 31.31 10.10
C PHE A 667 -22.95 30.94 11.57
N ALA A 668 -23.09 29.65 11.87
CA ALA A 668 -23.20 29.17 13.25
C ALA A 668 -22.42 27.88 13.46
N GLY A 669 -21.91 27.66 14.67
CA GLY A 669 -21.12 26.45 14.96
C GLY A 669 -20.90 26.18 16.44
N GLY A 670 -20.26 25.05 16.71
CA GLY A 670 -20.10 24.50 18.04
C GLY A 670 -21.37 23.80 18.55
N ASP A 671 -21.52 23.80 19.86
CA ASP A 671 -22.62 23.09 20.52
C ASP A 671 -23.98 23.72 20.18
N LEU A 672 -24.02 25.00 19.79
CA LEU A 672 -25.20 25.71 19.30
C LEU A 672 -25.83 25.06 18.05
N VAL A 673 -25.04 24.33 17.26
CA VAL A 673 -25.50 23.65 16.04
C VAL A 673 -25.59 22.13 16.23
N THR A 674 -24.71 21.55 17.04
CA THR A 674 -24.58 20.08 17.14
C THR A 674 -25.14 19.47 18.43
N GLY A 675 -25.54 20.29 19.39
CA GLY A 675 -25.78 19.84 20.76
C GLY A 675 -24.46 19.65 21.53
N SER A 676 -24.54 19.19 22.78
CA SER A 676 -23.37 19.04 23.66
C SER A 676 -22.28 18.17 23.02
N GLY A 677 -21.09 18.76 22.86
CA GLY A 677 -19.97 18.15 22.15
C GLY A 677 -18.69 18.08 22.98
N SER A 678 -17.63 17.54 22.36
CA SER A 678 -16.27 17.67 22.91
C SER A 678 -15.63 18.96 22.42
N VAL A 679 -14.77 19.59 23.24
CA VAL A 679 -14.01 20.80 22.89
C VAL A 679 -13.35 20.73 21.49
N VAL A 680 -12.72 19.60 21.16
CA VAL A 680 -12.04 19.41 19.85
C VAL A 680 -13.01 19.43 18.65
N ARG A 681 -14.28 19.05 18.83
CA ARG A 681 -15.32 19.14 17.80
C ARG A 681 -15.78 20.58 17.60
N ALA A 682 -15.95 21.32 18.70
CA ALA A 682 -16.28 22.74 18.66
C ALA A 682 -15.18 23.55 17.94
N ILE A 683 -13.90 23.30 18.26
CA ILE A 683 -12.76 23.91 17.55
C ILE A 683 -12.76 23.53 16.06
N ALA A 684 -13.04 22.26 15.73
CA ALA A 684 -13.11 21.82 14.34
C ALA A 684 -14.18 22.58 13.54
N GLN A 685 -15.35 22.84 14.15
CA GLN A 685 -16.39 23.65 13.52
C GLN A 685 -16.03 25.13 13.43
N GLY A 686 -15.39 25.70 14.45
CA GLY A 686 -14.88 27.07 14.39
C GLY A 686 -13.90 27.27 13.24
N ARG A 687 -12.93 26.36 13.08
CA ARG A 687 -11.98 26.37 11.94
C ARG A 687 -12.68 26.19 10.60
N LYS A 688 -13.70 25.33 10.54
CA LYS A 688 -14.51 25.12 9.34
C LYS A 688 -15.28 26.39 8.96
N ALA A 689 -15.89 27.06 9.93
CA ALA A 689 -16.59 28.33 9.72
C ALA A 689 -15.63 29.41 9.23
N ALA A 690 -14.44 29.55 9.84
CA ALA A 690 -13.42 30.49 9.39
C ALA A 690 -13.06 30.31 7.91
N PHE A 691 -12.88 29.06 7.46
CA PHE A 691 -12.59 28.76 6.05
C PHE A 691 -13.71 29.21 5.11
N TYR A 692 -14.97 28.90 5.43
CA TYR A 692 -16.10 29.30 4.57
C TYR A 692 -16.45 30.78 4.67
N ILE A 693 -16.20 31.43 5.82
CA ILE A 693 -16.32 32.89 5.96
C ILE A 693 -15.26 33.58 5.09
N ASP A 694 -14.00 33.14 5.14
CA ASP A 694 -12.94 33.70 4.28
C ASP A 694 -13.27 33.53 2.78
N ALA A 695 -13.75 32.36 2.37
CA ALA A 695 -14.20 32.11 1.00
C ALA A 695 -15.39 33.01 0.61
N TYR A 696 -16.37 33.17 1.51
CA TYR A 696 -17.55 34.01 1.31
C TYR A 696 -17.15 35.49 1.12
N LEU A 697 -16.30 36.01 2.00
CA LEU A 697 -15.80 37.39 1.94
C LEU A 697 -14.92 37.64 0.71
N SER A 698 -14.24 36.59 0.22
CA SER A 698 -13.43 36.66 -1.00
C SER A 698 -14.26 36.48 -2.29
N GLY A 699 -15.59 36.38 -2.20
CA GLY A 699 -16.48 36.20 -3.35
C GLY A 699 -16.38 34.82 -4.03
N GLN A 700 -15.77 33.84 -3.38
CA GLN A 700 -15.66 32.47 -3.92
C GLN A 700 -16.99 31.73 -3.80
N ALA A 701 -17.32 30.92 -4.81
CA ALA A 701 -18.49 30.07 -4.75
C ALA A 701 -18.33 28.99 -3.66
N LEU A 702 -19.20 29.00 -2.64
CA LEU A 702 -19.12 28.03 -1.54
C LEU A 702 -19.56 26.62 -1.97
N LYS A 703 -20.42 26.52 -2.99
CA LYS A 703 -20.94 25.25 -3.49
C LYS A 703 -19.81 24.47 -4.18
N GLY A 704 -19.53 23.27 -3.70
CA GLY A 704 -18.45 22.42 -4.21
C GLY A 704 -17.07 22.72 -3.62
N LEU A 705 -16.94 23.75 -2.78
CA LEU A 705 -15.69 24.03 -2.06
C LEU A 705 -15.54 23.09 -0.87
N GLU A 706 -14.50 22.27 -0.87
CA GLU A 706 -14.29 21.22 0.13
C GLU A 706 -13.33 21.66 1.25
N PHE A 707 -13.80 21.53 2.49
CA PHE A 707 -12.98 21.72 3.69
C PHE A 707 -12.33 20.40 4.14
N ASP A 708 -11.00 20.37 4.17
CA ASP A 708 -10.20 19.33 4.84
C ASP A 708 -10.52 17.90 4.35
N LEU A 709 -10.34 17.67 3.04
CA LEU A 709 -10.52 16.40 2.35
C LEU A 709 -9.94 15.20 3.14
N ARG A 710 -10.81 14.39 3.75
CA ARG A 710 -10.39 13.24 4.55
C ARG A 710 -10.24 12.01 3.68
N GLN A 711 -8.99 11.65 3.42
CA GLN A 711 -8.64 10.35 2.83
C GLN A 711 -8.82 9.22 3.85
N ARG A 712 -8.95 7.99 3.36
CA ARG A 712 -8.98 6.80 4.21
C ARG A 712 -7.64 6.62 4.93
N PRO A 713 -7.64 6.24 6.22
CA PRO A 713 -6.40 5.97 6.92
C PRO A 713 -5.78 4.66 6.43
N VAL A 714 -4.47 4.54 6.56
CA VAL A 714 -3.76 3.26 6.38
C VAL A 714 -4.32 2.20 7.32
N SER A 715 -4.39 0.94 6.87
CA SER A 715 -4.97 -0.13 7.66
C SER A 715 -4.02 -0.61 8.76
N THR A 716 -4.55 -0.92 9.96
CA THR A 716 -3.72 -1.45 11.05
C THR A 716 -3.05 -2.77 10.68
N LYS A 717 -3.72 -3.63 9.90
CA LYS A 717 -3.15 -4.91 9.44
C LYS A 717 -1.89 -4.70 8.59
N GLU A 718 -1.94 -3.76 7.65
CA GLU A 718 -0.82 -3.40 6.77
C GLU A 718 0.33 -2.71 7.53
N VAL A 719 0.02 -1.86 8.52
CA VAL A 719 1.06 -1.29 9.37
C VAL A 719 1.80 -2.38 10.14
N LEU A 720 1.07 -3.33 10.74
CA LEU A 720 1.68 -4.38 11.56
C LEU A 720 2.49 -5.39 10.74
N SER A 721 2.13 -5.65 9.47
CA SER A 721 2.94 -6.50 8.59
C SER A 721 4.25 -5.84 8.14
N ARG A 722 4.31 -4.50 8.15
CA ARG A 722 5.49 -3.73 7.75
C ARG A 722 6.44 -3.38 8.90
N ARG A 723 5.94 -3.28 10.13
CA ARG A 723 6.69 -2.63 11.25
C ARG A 723 7.13 -3.56 12.38
N SER A 724 6.66 -4.81 12.43
CA SER A 724 6.99 -5.85 13.45
C SER A 724 7.35 -5.29 14.84
N PRO A 725 6.47 -4.51 15.49
CA PRO A 725 6.81 -3.77 16.70
C PRO A 725 7.02 -4.68 17.91
N ARG A 726 8.06 -4.37 18.71
CA ARG A 726 8.23 -4.98 20.04
C ARG A 726 7.10 -4.52 20.97
N LYS A 727 6.61 -5.45 21.80
CA LYS A 727 5.64 -5.14 22.86
C LYS A 727 6.29 -4.21 23.88
N SER A 728 5.68 -3.05 24.13
CA SER A 728 6.06 -2.16 25.22
C SER A 728 4.85 -1.41 25.73
N GLN A 729 4.72 -1.29 27.06
CA GLN A 729 3.60 -0.60 27.72
C GLN A 729 3.71 0.93 27.54
N PRO A 730 2.59 1.65 27.52
CA PRO A 730 2.60 3.12 27.59
C PRO A 730 3.10 3.60 28.95
N ILE A 731 3.66 4.81 28.98
CA ILE A 731 4.02 5.47 30.23
C ILE A 731 2.74 5.76 31.06
N THR A 732 2.79 5.39 32.34
CA THR A 732 1.77 5.76 33.32
C THR A 732 1.86 7.24 33.63
N LEU A 733 0.75 7.97 33.46
CA LEU A 733 0.74 9.41 33.66
C LEU A 733 0.90 9.76 35.14
N PRO A 734 1.80 10.69 35.49
CA PRO A 734 1.94 11.13 36.86
C PRO A 734 0.65 11.82 37.32
N ARG A 735 0.25 11.59 38.57
CA ARG A 735 -0.95 12.18 39.19
C ARG A 735 -0.64 12.61 40.61
N ARG A 736 -1.34 13.63 41.09
CA ARG A 736 -1.31 14.02 42.51
C ARG A 736 -1.81 12.90 43.43
N SER A 737 -1.41 12.94 44.69
CA SER A 737 -1.88 11.99 45.70
C SER A 737 -3.37 12.15 45.96
N LEU A 738 -4.06 11.09 46.40
CA LEU A 738 -5.49 11.14 46.71
C LEU A 738 -5.81 12.25 47.73
N LYS A 739 -4.97 12.43 48.75
CA LYS A 739 -5.12 13.48 49.76
C LYS A 739 -5.17 14.88 49.14
N GLU A 740 -4.24 15.19 48.23
CA GLU A 740 -4.22 16.49 47.55
C GLU A 740 -5.41 16.69 46.60
N ARG A 741 -5.85 15.62 45.91
CA ARG A 741 -7.02 15.67 45.02
C ARG A 741 -8.29 16.04 45.76
N LEU A 742 -8.46 15.55 47.00
CA LEU A 742 -9.66 15.77 47.81
C LEU A 742 -9.71 17.15 48.46
N THR A 743 -8.57 17.81 48.68
CA THR A 743 -8.50 19.05 49.47
C THR A 743 -8.07 20.28 48.66
N SER A 744 -7.88 20.16 47.35
CA SER A 744 -7.43 21.28 46.52
C SER A 744 -8.00 21.22 45.11
N PHE A 745 -8.06 22.39 44.46
CA PHE A 745 -8.35 22.53 43.04
C PHE A 745 -7.07 22.48 42.17
N ALA A 746 -5.94 22.03 42.71
CA ALA A 746 -4.73 21.84 41.93
C ALA A 746 -4.91 20.75 40.87
N GLU A 747 -4.21 20.88 39.74
CA GLU A 747 -4.29 19.92 38.64
C GLU A 747 -4.03 18.49 39.10
N VAL A 748 -4.95 17.58 38.78
CA VAL A 748 -4.90 16.16 39.22
C VAL A 748 -3.88 15.36 38.41
N GLU A 749 -4.02 15.35 37.09
CA GLU A 749 -3.06 14.75 36.18
C GLU A 749 -1.88 15.72 36.03
N LEU A 750 -0.64 15.24 36.01
CA LEU A 750 0.57 16.05 35.82
C LEU A 750 1.16 15.84 34.42
N THR A 751 2.03 16.76 34.00
CA THR A 751 2.72 16.67 32.70
C THR A 751 3.88 15.67 32.74
N LEU A 752 4.29 15.17 31.58
CA LEU A 752 5.45 14.26 31.48
C LEU A 752 6.75 15.03 31.69
N SER A 753 7.81 14.37 32.15
CA SER A 753 9.16 14.90 31.98
C SER A 753 9.58 14.86 30.50
N GLU A 754 10.58 15.64 30.12
CA GLU A 754 11.09 15.66 28.74
C GLU A 754 11.55 14.26 28.27
N LYS A 755 12.27 13.54 29.14
CA LYS A 755 12.74 12.17 28.88
C LYS A 755 11.59 11.21 28.64
N GLU A 756 10.54 11.28 29.46
CA GLU A 756 9.33 10.46 29.31
C GLU A 756 8.59 10.81 28.02
N ALA A 757 8.46 12.10 27.69
CA ALA A 757 7.81 12.55 26.47
C ALA A 757 8.54 12.04 25.22
N GLN A 758 9.88 12.12 25.18
CA GLN A 758 10.65 11.58 24.05
C GLN A 758 10.55 10.06 23.96
N ALA A 759 10.62 9.35 25.09
CA ALA A 759 10.49 7.89 25.13
C ALA A 759 9.12 7.42 24.63
N GLU A 760 8.05 8.05 25.09
CA GLU A 760 6.68 7.76 24.68
C GLU A 760 6.44 8.11 23.21
N ALA A 761 6.97 9.24 22.73
CA ALA A 761 6.90 9.61 21.31
C ALA A 761 7.66 8.63 20.39
N ASN A 762 8.75 8.03 20.87
CA ASN A 762 9.50 7.00 20.16
C ASN A 762 8.79 5.65 20.04
N ARG A 763 7.66 5.46 20.74
CA ARG A 763 6.80 4.29 20.54
C ARG A 763 5.98 4.36 19.25
N CYS A 764 5.91 5.52 18.57
CA CYS A 764 5.15 5.67 17.32
C CYS A 764 5.58 4.65 16.24
N LEU A 765 4.61 4.09 15.50
CA LEU A 765 4.86 3.09 14.45
C LEU A 765 5.08 3.67 13.05
N ASP A 766 5.05 5.00 12.93
CA ASP A 766 5.14 5.70 11.63
C ASP A 766 4.19 5.11 10.58
N CYS A 767 2.90 5.00 10.95
CA CYS A 767 1.87 4.28 10.19
C CYS A 767 1.78 4.75 8.73
N ALA A 768 1.94 6.05 8.49
CA ALA A 768 1.81 6.67 7.18
C ALA A 768 3.11 6.77 6.37
N GLY A 769 4.24 6.24 6.88
CA GLY A 769 5.56 6.58 6.35
C GLY A 769 5.93 8.00 6.75
N CYS A 770 6.04 8.92 5.79
CA CYS A 770 6.27 10.33 6.05
C CYS A 770 5.17 10.94 6.94
N CYS A 771 5.59 11.67 7.98
CA CYS A 771 4.67 12.34 8.89
C CYS A 771 4.22 13.73 8.42
N GLU A 772 4.77 14.25 7.32
CA GLU A 772 4.51 15.61 6.80
C GLU A 772 4.81 16.72 7.84
N CYS A 773 5.94 16.56 8.56
CA CYS A 773 6.49 17.60 9.44
C CYS A 773 7.11 18.78 8.68
N LEU A 774 7.42 18.61 7.39
CA LEU A 774 7.98 19.61 6.48
C LEU A 774 9.38 20.13 6.82
N GLU A 775 10.07 19.51 7.78
CA GLU A 775 11.46 19.86 8.12
C GLU A 775 12.43 19.69 6.93
N CYS A 776 12.15 18.72 6.05
CA CYS A 776 12.94 18.49 4.85
C CYS A 776 12.87 19.68 3.85
N LEU A 777 11.77 20.43 3.81
CA LEU A 777 11.65 21.62 2.96
C LEU A 777 12.60 22.73 3.40
N LYS A 778 12.77 22.90 4.72
CA LYS A 778 13.58 23.98 5.30
C LYS A 778 15.07 23.85 4.96
N VAL A 779 15.55 22.62 4.79
CA VAL A 779 16.97 22.31 4.51
C VAL A 779 17.26 22.04 3.03
N CYS A 780 16.25 22.06 2.17
CA CYS A 780 16.42 21.79 0.74
C CYS A 780 16.74 23.08 -0.03
N GLU A 781 18.02 23.41 -0.14
CA GLU A 781 18.50 24.60 -0.85
C GLU A 781 18.05 24.64 -2.32
N ALA A 782 18.07 23.48 -2.99
CA ALA A 782 17.64 23.36 -4.38
C ALA A 782 16.11 23.44 -4.58
N GLN A 783 15.33 23.54 -3.49
CA GLN A 783 13.87 23.58 -3.51
C GLN A 783 13.22 22.43 -4.30
N ALA A 784 13.86 21.26 -4.32
CA ALA A 784 13.44 20.14 -5.14
C ALA A 784 12.24 19.38 -4.57
N ILE A 785 11.95 19.50 -3.26
CA ILE A 785 10.92 18.72 -2.59
C ILE A 785 9.53 19.34 -2.82
N ASP A 786 8.59 18.53 -3.27
CA ASP A 786 7.18 18.90 -3.46
C ASP A 786 6.25 17.83 -2.86
N HIS A 787 5.62 18.14 -1.73
CA HIS A 787 4.67 17.23 -1.08
C HIS A 787 3.34 17.08 -1.83
N GLN A 788 3.07 17.88 -2.86
CA GLN A 788 1.84 17.87 -3.64
C GLN A 788 1.93 17.05 -4.95
N ASP A 789 3.12 16.56 -5.30
CA ASP A 789 3.35 15.67 -6.45
C ASP A 789 2.32 14.53 -6.49
N GLN A 790 1.65 14.38 -7.63
CA GLN A 790 0.65 13.33 -7.88
C GLN A 790 1.19 12.18 -8.75
N GLY A 791 2.44 12.26 -9.22
CA GLY A 791 2.99 11.38 -10.24
C GLY A 791 2.45 11.71 -11.63
N GLN A 792 2.68 10.82 -12.58
CA GLN A 792 2.35 11.04 -13.99
C GLN A 792 1.89 9.74 -14.65
N ASP A 793 0.86 9.83 -15.51
CA ASP A 793 0.53 8.77 -16.46
C ASP A 793 1.18 9.09 -17.80
N LEU A 794 1.91 8.13 -18.36
CA LEU A 794 2.64 8.24 -19.61
C LEU A 794 2.09 7.23 -20.62
N GLU A 795 2.00 7.62 -21.88
CA GLU A 795 1.76 6.71 -23.00
C GLU A 795 3.01 6.64 -23.87
N LEU A 796 3.52 5.42 -24.08
CA LEU A 796 4.72 5.13 -24.86
C LEU A 796 4.34 4.30 -26.09
N GLU A 797 4.96 4.58 -27.23
CA GLU A 797 4.87 3.72 -28.41
C GLU A 797 6.22 3.05 -28.66
N VAL A 798 6.24 1.71 -28.78
CA VAL A 798 7.48 0.94 -28.98
C VAL A 798 7.29 -0.18 -29.99
N GLY A 799 8.36 -0.56 -30.68
CA GLY A 799 8.35 -1.64 -31.67
C GLY A 799 8.54 -3.03 -31.07
N SER A 800 9.29 -3.11 -29.97
CA SER A 800 9.53 -4.36 -29.24
C SER A 800 9.68 -4.12 -27.75
N ILE A 801 9.55 -5.21 -26.98
CA ILE A 801 9.61 -5.20 -25.51
C ILE A 801 10.57 -6.30 -25.04
N ILE A 802 11.43 -5.99 -24.07
CA ILE A 802 12.25 -6.97 -23.36
C ILE A 802 11.84 -6.97 -21.89
N VAL A 803 11.41 -8.13 -21.39
CA VAL A 803 11.02 -8.32 -19.99
C VAL A 803 12.21 -8.87 -19.21
N ALA A 804 12.65 -8.12 -18.20
CA ALA A 804 13.85 -8.36 -17.40
C ALA A 804 13.58 -8.13 -15.89
N THR A 805 12.42 -8.58 -15.41
CA THR A 805 11.90 -8.27 -14.06
C THR A 805 12.62 -8.98 -12.91
N GLY A 806 13.58 -9.86 -13.21
CA GLY A 806 14.40 -10.55 -12.22
C GLY A 806 13.64 -11.61 -11.42
N PHE A 807 13.92 -11.70 -10.11
CA PHE A 807 13.39 -12.72 -9.21
C PHE A 807 13.02 -12.12 -7.85
N LYS A 808 12.42 -12.90 -6.95
CA LYS A 808 12.37 -12.62 -5.50
C LYS A 808 13.03 -13.74 -4.72
N ALA A 809 13.66 -13.41 -3.59
CA ALA A 809 14.20 -14.42 -2.68
C ALA A 809 13.06 -15.10 -1.91
N PHE A 810 13.13 -16.43 -1.76
CA PHE A 810 12.18 -17.22 -0.99
C PHE A 810 12.18 -16.80 0.48
N ASP A 811 10.99 -16.70 1.09
CA ASP A 811 10.81 -16.42 2.52
C ASP A 811 10.74 -17.75 3.31
N PRO A 812 11.78 -18.11 4.09
CA PRO A 812 11.82 -19.38 4.79
C PRO A 812 11.04 -19.37 6.12
N SER A 813 10.26 -18.33 6.42
CA SER A 813 9.45 -18.27 7.65
C SER A 813 8.44 -19.42 7.79
N GLY A 814 7.99 -19.99 6.66
CA GLY A 814 7.16 -21.20 6.64
C GLY A 814 7.93 -22.47 7.05
N LEU A 815 9.26 -22.51 6.88
CA LEU A 815 10.12 -23.65 7.22
C LEU A 815 10.59 -23.56 8.67
N ARG A 816 9.65 -23.73 9.62
CA ARG A 816 9.92 -23.59 11.07
C ARG A 816 11.12 -24.38 11.59
N ARG A 817 11.44 -25.53 10.97
CA ARG A 817 12.58 -26.39 11.29
C ARG A 817 13.93 -25.67 11.22
N TYR A 818 14.08 -24.63 10.41
CA TYR A 818 15.33 -23.87 10.30
C TYR A 818 15.41 -22.64 11.22
N GLY A 819 14.36 -22.38 12.01
CA GLY A 819 14.41 -21.34 13.06
C GLY A 819 14.43 -19.89 12.57
N TYR A 820 14.29 -19.62 11.27
CA TYR A 820 14.24 -18.24 10.74
C TYR A 820 13.10 -17.43 11.37
N GLY A 821 13.42 -16.21 11.84
CA GLY A 821 12.49 -15.34 12.57
C GLY A 821 12.19 -15.74 14.02
N ARG A 822 12.55 -16.97 14.43
CA ARG A 822 12.41 -17.47 15.82
C ARG A 822 13.74 -17.41 16.59
N LEU A 823 14.81 -17.85 15.95
CA LEU A 823 16.17 -17.86 16.51
C LEU A 823 16.91 -16.59 16.06
N PRO A 824 17.66 -15.92 16.95
CA PRO A 824 18.21 -14.59 16.68
C PRO A 824 19.27 -14.57 15.58
N GLU A 825 20.16 -15.55 15.53
CA GLU A 825 21.34 -15.55 14.63
C GLU A 825 21.14 -16.42 13.37
N VAL A 826 19.89 -16.53 12.91
CA VAL A 826 19.53 -17.20 11.65
C VAL A 826 19.16 -16.16 10.60
N TYR A 827 19.95 -16.12 9.52
CA TYR A 827 19.83 -15.14 8.44
C TYR A 827 19.59 -15.83 7.10
N THR A 828 18.87 -15.17 6.20
CA THR A 828 18.83 -15.54 4.78
C THR A 828 20.12 -15.13 4.07
N SER A 829 20.39 -15.74 2.92
CA SER A 829 21.53 -15.38 2.06
C SER A 829 21.55 -13.89 1.69
N LEU A 830 20.40 -13.28 1.42
CA LEU A 830 20.33 -11.86 1.07
C LEU A 830 20.54 -10.94 2.28
N GLU A 831 20.06 -11.32 3.47
CA GLU A 831 20.40 -10.58 4.70
C GLU A 831 21.89 -10.65 4.98
N PHE A 832 22.50 -11.83 4.81
CA PHE A 832 23.93 -12.01 4.98
C PHE A 832 24.74 -11.18 3.98
N GLU A 833 24.33 -11.09 2.70
CA GLU A 833 24.94 -10.16 1.74
C GLU A 833 24.97 -8.74 2.29
N ARG A 834 23.87 -8.27 2.87
CA ARG A 834 23.79 -6.92 3.43
C ARG A 834 24.69 -6.76 4.66
N LEU A 835 24.74 -7.73 5.57
CA LEU A 835 25.68 -7.70 6.71
C LEU A 835 27.14 -7.67 6.25
N ASN A 836 27.48 -8.45 5.23
CA ASN A 836 28.85 -8.55 4.74
C ASN A 836 29.26 -7.35 3.85
N ASN A 837 28.31 -6.60 3.30
CA ASN A 837 28.57 -5.49 2.37
C ASN A 837 29.12 -4.24 3.08
N ALA A 838 30.16 -3.62 2.52
CA ALA A 838 30.80 -2.42 3.06
C ALA A 838 29.86 -1.20 3.17
N SER A 839 28.88 -1.08 2.27
CA SER A 839 27.80 -0.08 2.30
C SER A 839 26.53 -0.60 2.98
N GLY A 840 26.63 -1.73 3.69
CA GLY A 840 25.55 -2.35 4.44
C GLY A 840 25.40 -1.85 5.88
N PRO A 841 24.38 -2.34 6.60
CA PRO A 841 24.05 -1.92 7.97
C PRO A 841 25.19 -2.06 8.98
N THR A 842 26.06 -3.05 8.81
CA THR A 842 27.21 -3.31 9.70
C THR A 842 28.54 -2.86 9.06
N ARG A 843 28.49 -2.08 7.98
CA ARG A 843 29.69 -1.56 7.27
C ARG A 843 30.69 -2.65 6.86
N GLY A 844 30.17 -3.83 6.54
CA GLY A 844 30.95 -4.99 6.11
C GLY A 844 31.55 -5.82 7.25
N GLU A 845 31.26 -5.47 8.51
CA GLU A 845 31.64 -6.27 9.67
C GLU A 845 30.61 -7.38 9.93
N ILE A 846 31.03 -8.63 9.84
CA ILE A 846 30.18 -9.79 10.16
C ILE A 846 30.14 -9.94 11.69
N ARG A 847 28.99 -9.61 12.28
CA ARG A 847 28.76 -9.65 13.73
C ARG A 847 27.40 -10.25 14.05
N LEU A 848 27.33 -10.87 15.23
CA LEU A 848 26.07 -11.28 15.87
C LEU A 848 25.28 -10.07 16.34
N LYS A 849 23.99 -10.24 16.67
CA LYS A 849 23.14 -9.14 17.16
C LYS A 849 23.62 -8.50 18.46
N ASP A 850 24.41 -9.22 19.25
CA ASP A 850 25.04 -8.70 20.48
C ASP A 850 26.36 -7.95 20.24
N GLY A 851 26.81 -7.86 18.98
CA GLY A 851 28.02 -7.16 18.56
C GLY A 851 29.30 -8.00 18.54
N ARG A 852 29.26 -9.24 19.04
CA ARG A 852 30.41 -10.16 18.96
C ARG A 852 30.64 -10.64 17.53
N ARG A 853 31.87 -11.04 17.22
CA ARG A 853 32.18 -11.74 15.97
C ARG A 853 31.80 -13.22 16.12
N PRO A 854 31.20 -13.85 15.11
CA PRO A 854 30.97 -15.29 15.16
C PRO A 854 32.32 -16.02 15.14
N GLU A 855 32.45 -17.08 15.93
CA GLU A 855 33.61 -17.98 15.90
C GLU A 855 33.32 -19.23 15.05
N SER A 856 32.03 -19.50 14.81
CA SER A 856 31.54 -20.68 14.07
C SER A 856 30.27 -20.33 13.27
N VAL A 857 30.25 -20.68 11.98
CA VAL A 857 29.13 -20.37 11.07
C VAL A 857 28.69 -21.61 10.29
N ALA A 858 27.38 -21.83 10.24
CA ALA A 858 26.77 -22.87 9.42
C ALA A 858 26.06 -22.26 8.20
N ILE A 859 26.24 -22.85 7.03
CA ILE A 859 25.58 -22.45 5.78
C ILE A 859 24.77 -23.63 5.25
N ILE A 860 23.46 -23.44 5.12
CA ILE A 860 22.52 -24.51 4.78
C ILE A 860 22.07 -24.33 3.33
N HIS A 861 22.38 -25.29 2.48
CA HIS A 861 22.02 -25.28 1.06
C HIS A 861 20.55 -25.67 0.83
N CYS A 862 20.07 -25.36 -0.38
CA CYS A 862 18.77 -25.82 -0.89
C CYS A 862 17.59 -25.46 0.04
N VAL A 863 17.63 -24.30 0.72
CA VAL A 863 16.53 -23.87 1.58
C VAL A 863 15.37 -23.40 0.70
N GLY A 864 14.34 -24.23 0.59
CA GLY A 864 13.18 -23.96 -0.26
C GLY A 864 13.36 -24.38 -1.73
N SER A 865 14.48 -24.99 -2.11
CA SER A 865 14.72 -25.58 -3.44
C SER A 865 14.91 -27.08 -3.33
N ARG A 866 14.62 -27.82 -4.41
CA ARG A 866 14.71 -29.30 -4.43
C ARG A 866 13.97 -29.92 -3.24
N ASP A 867 12.78 -29.38 -2.94
CA ASP A 867 11.89 -29.82 -1.87
C ASP A 867 10.47 -29.95 -2.44
N GLU A 868 9.86 -31.13 -2.29
CA GLU A 868 8.50 -31.38 -2.78
C GLU A 868 7.43 -30.53 -2.10
N GLN A 869 7.69 -30.05 -0.87
CA GLN A 869 6.77 -29.21 -0.12
C GLN A 869 6.84 -27.73 -0.53
N THR A 870 7.91 -27.32 -1.22
CA THR A 870 8.08 -25.94 -1.70
C THR A 870 8.32 -25.92 -3.20
N HIS A 871 9.55 -26.13 -3.67
CA HIS A 871 9.93 -26.04 -5.07
C HIS A 871 10.78 -27.23 -5.48
N ARG A 872 10.36 -27.95 -6.53
CA ARG A 872 11.07 -29.14 -7.03
C ARG A 872 12.34 -28.79 -7.82
N TYR A 873 12.45 -27.57 -8.34
CA TYR A 873 13.60 -27.12 -9.11
C TYR A 873 14.81 -26.75 -8.23
N CYS A 874 15.97 -26.66 -8.89
CA CYS A 874 17.20 -26.12 -8.31
C CYS A 874 17.34 -24.63 -8.64
N SER A 875 17.69 -23.81 -7.65
CA SER A 875 17.93 -22.37 -7.89
C SER A 875 19.29 -22.03 -8.51
N ARG A 876 20.08 -23.03 -8.93
CA ARG A 876 21.36 -22.97 -9.68
C ARG A 876 22.52 -22.17 -9.07
N VAL A 877 22.27 -21.10 -8.32
CA VAL A 877 23.30 -20.18 -7.81
C VAL A 877 23.64 -20.39 -6.33
N CYS A 878 22.80 -21.12 -5.59
CA CYS A 878 22.91 -21.21 -4.13
C CYS A 878 24.18 -21.92 -3.64
N CYS A 879 24.67 -22.94 -4.34
CA CYS A 879 25.94 -23.56 -3.97
C CYS A 879 27.11 -22.56 -4.07
N LEU A 880 27.15 -21.76 -5.12
CA LEU A 880 28.27 -20.85 -5.39
C LEU A 880 28.28 -19.63 -4.48
N TYR A 881 27.12 -19.00 -4.24
CA TYR A 881 27.09 -17.91 -3.29
C TYR A 881 27.33 -18.39 -1.85
N SER A 882 27.01 -19.66 -1.53
CA SER A 882 27.31 -20.24 -0.21
C SER A 882 28.82 -20.35 -0.01
N MET A 883 29.52 -20.89 -1.00
CA MET A 883 30.98 -20.98 -0.98
C MET A 883 31.64 -19.59 -0.96
N LYS A 884 31.04 -18.63 -1.68
CA LYS A 884 31.42 -17.21 -1.57
C LYS A 884 31.27 -16.69 -0.14
N PHE A 885 30.17 -16.98 0.53
CA PHE A 885 29.98 -16.59 1.93
C PHE A 885 30.97 -17.30 2.85
N ALA A 886 31.25 -18.59 2.63
CA ALA A 886 32.23 -19.32 3.42
C ALA A 886 33.62 -18.68 3.33
N HIS A 887 34.07 -18.36 2.12
CA HIS A 887 35.29 -17.61 1.88
C HIS A 887 35.30 -16.27 2.64
N LEU A 888 34.22 -15.49 2.51
CA LEU A 888 34.13 -14.15 3.10
C LEU A 888 34.07 -14.16 4.63
N VAL A 889 33.36 -15.14 5.21
CA VAL A 889 33.33 -15.36 6.65
C VAL A 889 34.75 -15.65 7.14
N ARG A 890 35.47 -16.58 6.51
CA ARG A 890 36.84 -16.91 6.88
C ARG A 890 37.78 -15.71 6.74
N GLU A 891 37.76 -15.05 5.58
CA GLU A 891 38.58 -13.87 5.28
C GLU A 891 38.42 -12.78 6.35
N LYS A 892 37.17 -12.48 6.75
CA LYS A 892 36.87 -11.34 7.63
C LYS A 892 36.84 -11.65 9.11
N THR A 893 36.56 -12.89 9.50
CA THR A 893 36.35 -13.27 10.91
C THR A 893 37.31 -14.32 11.44
N GLY A 894 37.89 -15.16 10.57
CA GLY A 894 38.64 -16.34 10.98
C GLY A 894 37.77 -17.47 11.56
N ALA A 895 36.44 -17.37 11.48
CA ALA A 895 35.52 -18.37 12.01
C ALA A 895 35.66 -19.73 11.32
N GLU A 896 35.35 -20.78 12.06
CA GLU A 896 35.11 -22.11 11.51
C GLU A 896 33.81 -22.09 10.69
N VAL A 897 33.82 -22.66 9.48
CA VAL A 897 32.65 -22.63 8.58
C VAL A 897 32.25 -24.04 8.15
N TRP A 898 30.95 -24.30 8.20
CA TRP A 898 30.32 -25.58 7.86
C TRP A 898 29.30 -25.39 6.73
N GLU A 899 29.50 -26.09 5.62
CA GLU A 899 28.62 -26.12 4.44
C GLU A 899 27.80 -27.42 4.45
N PHE A 900 26.48 -27.32 4.55
CA PHE A 900 25.57 -28.47 4.56
C PHE A 900 24.83 -28.59 3.24
N TYR A 901 25.11 -29.66 2.48
CA TYR A 901 24.69 -29.78 1.09
C TYR A 901 24.16 -31.17 0.73
N ILE A 902 23.41 -31.25 -0.38
CA ILE A 902 23.00 -32.53 -1.00
C ILE A 902 23.98 -32.87 -2.13
N ASP A 903 24.13 -31.92 -3.07
CA ASP A 903 25.12 -31.94 -4.15
C ASP A 903 25.70 -30.53 -4.29
N ILE A 904 27.01 -30.41 -4.52
CA ILE A 904 27.63 -29.16 -4.93
C ILE A 904 27.45 -29.04 -6.45
N ARG A 905 26.83 -27.94 -6.90
CA ARG A 905 26.57 -27.67 -8.32
C ARG A 905 27.42 -26.51 -8.81
N ALA A 906 28.53 -26.84 -9.48
CA ALA A 906 29.53 -25.90 -9.99
C ALA A 906 29.75 -26.02 -11.52
N PRO A 907 28.71 -25.88 -12.37
CA PRO A 907 28.80 -26.22 -13.80
C PRO A 907 29.48 -25.16 -14.70
N GLY A 908 29.88 -24.00 -14.17
CA GLY A 908 30.42 -22.87 -14.93
C GLY A 908 31.95 -22.83 -14.95
N LYS A 909 32.53 -22.00 -15.83
CA LYS A 909 33.98 -21.83 -15.93
C LYS A 909 34.54 -21.26 -14.62
N GLY A 910 35.53 -21.93 -14.03
CA GLY A 910 36.15 -21.50 -12.77
C GLY A 910 35.36 -21.87 -11.52
N TYR A 911 34.22 -22.57 -11.64
CA TYR A 911 33.32 -22.81 -10.51
C TYR A 911 33.78 -24.00 -9.66
N GLU A 912 34.27 -25.06 -10.31
CA GLU A 912 34.85 -26.21 -9.62
C GLU A 912 36.19 -25.83 -8.98
N GLU A 913 37.00 -25.03 -9.67
CA GLU A 913 38.24 -24.48 -9.13
C GLU A 913 37.97 -23.58 -7.91
N PHE A 914 36.87 -22.81 -7.94
CA PHE A 914 36.42 -22.04 -6.78
C PHE A 914 35.97 -22.93 -5.62
N TYR A 915 35.28 -24.04 -5.89
CA TYR A 915 34.93 -25.04 -4.88
C TYR A 915 36.19 -25.64 -4.25
N ASN A 916 37.14 -26.14 -5.05
CA ASN A 916 38.41 -26.70 -4.58
C ASN A 916 39.19 -25.69 -3.72
N ARG A 917 39.26 -24.42 -4.17
CA ARG A 917 39.87 -23.35 -3.39
C ARG A 917 39.21 -23.18 -2.03
N VAL A 918 37.88 -23.16 -1.95
CA VAL A 918 37.17 -23.00 -0.67
C VAL A 918 37.37 -24.22 0.25
N GLN A 919 37.57 -25.42 -0.31
CA GLN A 919 37.99 -26.59 0.46
C GLN A 919 39.41 -26.45 1.03
N GLU A 920 40.37 -25.98 0.22
CA GLU A 920 41.74 -25.65 0.66
C GLU A 920 41.75 -24.50 1.68
N GLU A 921 40.76 -23.61 1.56
CA GLU A 921 40.20 -22.71 2.58
C GLU A 921 40.26 -23.32 3.98
N GLY A 922 39.90 -24.59 4.11
CA GLY A 922 39.65 -25.30 5.37
C GLY A 922 38.18 -25.24 5.80
N VAL A 923 37.26 -25.00 4.86
CA VAL A 923 35.81 -25.04 5.11
C VAL A 923 35.36 -26.50 5.18
N HIS A 924 34.50 -26.83 6.15
CA HIS A 924 33.97 -28.18 6.32
C HIS A 924 32.74 -28.40 5.44
N PHE A 925 32.78 -29.42 4.58
CA PHE A 925 31.65 -29.80 3.75
C PHE A 925 30.99 -31.07 4.29
N ILE A 926 29.73 -30.97 4.71
CA ILE A 926 28.93 -32.09 5.19
C ILE A 926 27.84 -32.40 4.17
N ARG A 927 27.94 -33.58 3.55
CA ARG A 927 26.91 -34.07 2.64
C ARG A 927 25.73 -34.59 3.44
N GLY A 928 24.76 -33.73 3.67
CA GLY A 928 23.57 -34.02 4.44
C GLY A 928 22.58 -32.88 4.37
N ARG A 929 21.30 -33.21 4.17
CA ARG A 929 20.21 -32.24 4.30
C ARG A 929 19.94 -32.01 5.78
N VAL A 930 20.09 -30.77 6.24
CA VAL A 930 19.83 -30.40 7.65
C VAL A 930 18.38 -30.76 8.02
N ALA A 931 18.23 -31.49 9.13
CA ALA A 931 16.93 -31.86 9.67
C ALA A 931 16.30 -30.67 10.41
N GLU A 932 17.07 -30.03 11.29
CA GLU A 932 16.62 -28.85 12.04
C GLU A 932 17.77 -27.97 12.53
N VAL A 933 17.42 -26.73 12.88
CA VAL A 933 18.24 -25.79 13.65
C VAL A 933 17.52 -25.50 14.97
N THR A 934 18.21 -25.76 16.08
CA THR A 934 17.66 -25.64 17.43
C THR A 934 18.63 -24.94 18.38
N ASP A 935 18.13 -24.40 19.49
CA ASP A 935 18.91 -23.86 20.61
C ASP A 935 18.87 -24.79 21.85
N ALA A 936 18.25 -25.97 21.70
CA ALA A 936 18.17 -27.00 22.73
C ALA A 936 19.51 -27.76 22.86
N ALA A 937 20.33 -27.32 23.82
CA ALA A 937 21.60 -27.95 24.17
C ALA A 937 21.40 -29.28 24.92
N LEU A 938 21.93 -30.37 24.39
CA LEU A 938 22.04 -31.68 25.04
C LEU A 938 23.42 -31.87 25.71
N TYR A 939 24.45 -31.23 25.18
CA TYR A 939 25.82 -31.32 25.69
C TYR A 939 26.33 -29.98 26.21
N LYS A 940 27.34 -30.02 27.09
CA LYS A 940 27.91 -28.81 27.72
C LYS A 940 28.44 -27.80 26.68
N HIS A 941 29.05 -28.28 25.61
CA HIS A 941 29.64 -27.45 24.54
C HIS A 941 28.60 -26.83 23.60
N GLU A 942 27.33 -27.26 23.66
CA GLU A 942 26.22 -26.70 22.87
C GLU A 942 25.53 -25.50 23.55
N LYS A 943 25.78 -25.28 24.85
CA LYS A 943 25.08 -24.25 25.63
C LYS A 943 25.36 -22.85 25.06
N GLY A 944 24.30 -22.14 24.68
CA GLY A 944 24.38 -20.77 24.17
C GLY A 944 24.74 -20.65 22.69
N LYS A 945 24.78 -21.76 21.94
CA LYS A 945 25.00 -21.82 20.50
C LYS A 945 23.70 -22.24 19.79
N LEU A 946 23.64 -22.02 18.48
CA LEU A 946 22.68 -22.70 17.59
C LEU A 946 23.22 -24.10 17.31
N ILE A 947 22.37 -25.12 17.21
CA ILE A 947 22.76 -26.49 16.91
C ILE A 947 22.13 -26.89 15.59
N VAL A 948 22.98 -27.23 14.61
CA VAL A 948 22.56 -27.80 13.33
C VAL A 948 22.56 -29.32 13.43
N VAL A 949 21.38 -29.92 13.29
CA VAL A 949 21.19 -31.37 13.35
C VAL A 949 21.11 -31.91 11.93
N VAL A 950 22.00 -32.83 11.57
CA VAL A 950 22.11 -33.36 10.21
C VAL A 950 22.59 -34.82 10.22
N GLU A 951 22.20 -35.58 9.20
CA GLU A 951 22.85 -36.86 8.89
C GLU A 951 24.01 -36.60 7.92
N ASP A 952 25.22 -36.94 8.34
CA ASP A 952 26.38 -37.00 7.45
C ASP A 952 26.28 -38.29 6.64
N THR A 953 25.76 -38.18 5.41
CA THR A 953 25.46 -39.33 4.56
C THR A 953 26.70 -40.05 4.04
N LEU A 954 27.87 -39.41 4.06
CA LEU A 954 29.13 -40.05 3.66
C LEU A 954 29.71 -40.88 4.82
N ALA A 955 29.50 -40.44 6.06
CA ALA A 955 29.93 -41.17 7.25
C ALA A 955 28.85 -42.10 7.84
N GLY A 956 27.59 -41.96 7.42
CA GLY A 956 26.46 -42.73 7.95
C GLY A 956 26.14 -42.42 9.41
N VAL A 957 26.44 -41.20 9.89
CA VAL A 957 26.26 -40.81 11.30
C VAL A 957 25.44 -39.53 11.43
N GLN A 958 24.63 -39.45 12.48
CA GLN A 958 23.96 -38.22 12.86
C GLN A 958 24.95 -37.30 13.59
N ARG A 959 25.05 -36.05 13.13
CA ARG A 959 25.88 -35.00 13.73
C ARG A 959 25.00 -33.90 14.33
N ARG A 960 25.51 -33.31 15.41
CA ARG A 960 24.98 -32.10 16.04
C ARG A 960 26.12 -31.09 16.08
N ILE A 961 26.03 -30.05 15.26
CA ILE A 961 27.13 -29.08 15.07
C ILE A 961 26.72 -27.75 15.71
N PRO A 962 27.35 -27.35 16.83
CA PRO A 962 27.08 -26.06 17.46
C PRO A 962 27.77 -24.92 16.69
N THR A 963 27.02 -23.88 16.35
CA THR A 963 27.48 -22.68 15.66
C THR A 963 26.95 -21.40 16.28
N ASP A 964 27.62 -20.27 16.05
CA ASP A 964 27.16 -18.95 16.48
C ASP A 964 26.12 -18.35 15.54
N MET A 965 26.26 -18.64 14.24
CA MET A 965 25.43 -18.07 13.17
C MET A 965 25.02 -19.17 12.18
N VAL A 966 23.82 -19.03 11.63
CA VAL A 966 23.31 -19.86 10.54
C VAL A 966 22.90 -18.98 9.36
N ILE A 967 23.39 -19.30 8.17
CA ILE A 967 23.03 -18.67 6.90
C ILE A 967 22.20 -19.65 6.09
N LEU A 968 21.00 -19.25 5.70
CA LEU A 968 20.07 -20.02 4.89
C LEU A 968 20.21 -19.64 3.42
N SER A 969 20.70 -20.55 2.61
CA SER A 969 20.84 -20.37 1.17
C SER A 969 19.49 -20.61 0.48
N VAL A 970 18.66 -19.57 0.51
CA VAL A 970 17.27 -19.60 0.07
C VAL A 970 17.10 -19.70 -1.45
N ALA A 971 15.99 -20.31 -1.86
CA ALA A 971 15.56 -20.42 -3.24
C ALA A 971 15.30 -19.05 -3.89
N LEU A 972 15.39 -19.03 -5.22
CA LEU A 972 14.88 -17.95 -6.05
C LEU A 972 13.49 -18.31 -6.57
N GLU A 973 12.58 -17.36 -6.55
CA GLU A 973 11.20 -17.47 -7.05
C GLU A 973 10.92 -16.40 -8.12
N PRO A 974 9.89 -16.58 -8.96
CA PRO A 974 9.44 -15.52 -9.87
C PRO A 974 9.19 -14.21 -9.15
N ALA A 975 9.57 -13.09 -9.78
CA ALA A 975 9.44 -11.76 -9.19
C ALA A 975 7.99 -11.45 -8.76
N SER A 976 7.82 -10.68 -7.68
CA SER A 976 6.50 -10.25 -7.23
C SER A 976 5.77 -9.50 -8.35
N GLY A 977 4.61 -10.02 -8.77
CA GLY A 977 3.82 -9.48 -9.88
C GLY A 977 4.13 -10.09 -11.25
N ALA A 978 4.94 -11.15 -11.34
CA ALA A 978 5.26 -11.84 -12.59
C ALA A 978 4.00 -12.29 -13.36
N GLU A 979 3.01 -12.87 -12.68
CA GLU A 979 1.72 -13.27 -13.28
C GLU A 979 0.98 -12.08 -13.92
N LYS A 980 0.94 -10.93 -13.25
CA LYS A 980 0.33 -9.71 -13.81
C LYS A 980 1.06 -9.26 -15.07
N ILE A 981 2.40 -9.31 -15.08
CA ILE A 981 3.20 -8.98 -16.26
C ILE A 981 2.98 -10.01 -17.37
N ALA A 982 2.91 -11.31 -17.06
CA ALA A 982 2.60 -12.36 -18.03
C ALA A 982 1.27 -12.08 -18.74
N HIS A 983 0.22 -11.80 -17.96
CA HIS A 983 -1.10 -11.46 -18.48
C HIS A 983 -1.09 -10.18 -19.32
N LEU A 984 -0.46 -9.10 -18.84
CA LEU A 984 -0.35 -7.84 -19.58
C LEU A 984 0.39 -8.01 -20.92
N MET A 985 1.46 -8.81 -20.93
CA MET A 985 2.33 -9.01 -22.09
C MET A 985 1.84 -10.14 -23.02
N GLY A 986 0.88 -10.96 -22.59
CA GLY A 986 0.45 -12.15 -23.35
C GLY A 986 1.53 -13.22 -23.47
N ILE A 987 2.45 -13.31 -22.49
CA ILE A 987 3.52 -14.31 -22.45
C ILE A 987 3.15 -15.47 -21.54
N ASN A 988 3.62 -16.68 -21.89
CA ASN A 988 3.34 -17.88 -21.11
C ASN A 988 4.25 -17.98 -19.88
N GLN A 989 3.78 -18.71 -18.87
CA GLN A 989 4.57 -19.14 -17.73
C GLN A 989 4.65 -20.65 -17.65
N ASP A 990 5.75 -21.16 -17.09
CA ASP A 990 5.88 -22.59 -16.78
C ASP A 990 5.11 -22.97 -15.50
N ALA A 991 5.16 -24.24 -15.13
CA ALA A 991 4.45 -24.76 -13.95
C ALA A 991 4.94 -24.14 -12.62
N ASP A 992 6.15 -23.58 -12.61
CA ASP A 992 6.77 -22.93 -11.44
C ASP A 992 6.58 -21.41 -11.46
N GLY A 993 5.92 -20.86 -12.48
CA GLY A 993 5.60 -19.44 -12.63
C GLY A 993 6.70 -18.60 -13.30
N TRP A 994 7.74 -19.19 -13.87
CA TRP A 994 8.75 -18.45 -14.64
C TRP A 994 8.24 -18.15 -16.05
N PHE A 995 8.70 -17.06 -16.67
CA PHE A 995 8.33 -16.80 -18.06
C PHE A 995 8.94 -17.84 -19.00
N SER A 996 8.14 -18.37 -19.91
CA SER A 996 8.55 -19.40 -20.84
C SER A 996 9.11 -18.82 -22.13
N GLU A 997 10.29 -19.27 -22.52
CA GLU A 997 10.82 -19.06 -23.85
C GLU A 997 10.02 -19.83 -24.92
N LEU A 998 10.19 -19.43 -26.18
CA LEU A 998 9.57 -20.10 -27.33
C LEU A 998 10.16 -21.49 -27.56
N HIS A 999 11.48 -21.63 -27.42
CA HIS A 999 12.15 -22.92 -27.46
C HIS A 999 13.46 -22.89 -26.65
N PRO A 1000 13.72 -23.87 -25.75
CA PRO A 1000 14.90 -23.87 -24.85
C PRO A 1000 16.29 -23.83 -25.51
N LYS A 1001 16.38 -23.91 -26.84
CA LYS A 1001 17.64 -24.06 -27.60
C LYS A 1001 17.63 -23.19 -28.85
N LEU A 1002 16.56 -23.25 -29.63
CA LEU A 1002 16.44 -22.52 -30.89
C LEU A 1002 16.05 -21.06 -30.67
N ALA A 1003 15.31 -20.74 -29.61
CA ALA A 1003 14.79 -19.41 -29.35
C ALA A 1003 14.70 -19.14 -27.83
N PRO A 1004 15.84 -19.14 -27.10
CA PRO A 1004 15.88 -19.14 -25.64
C PRO A 1004 15.52 -17.80 -24.98
N VAL A 1005 15.31 -16.75 -25.79
CA VAL A 1005 14.95 -15.39 -25.32
C VAL A 1005 13.68 -14.86 -25.99
N ALA A 1006 13.22 -15.49 -27.06
CA ALA A 1006 11.94 -15.14 -27.69
C ALA A 1006 10.80 -15.78 -26.90
N THR A 1007 9.62 -15.19 -26.98
CA THR A 1007 8.40 -15.75 -26.37
C THR A 1007 7.40 -16.16 -27.45
N ALA A 1008 6.27 -16.74 -27.03
CA ALA A 1008 5.15 -16.99 -27.93
C ALA A 1008 4.46 -15.70 -28.43
N ALA A 1009 4.72 -14.56 -27.79
CA ALA A 1009 4.24 -13.26 -28.23
C ALA A 1009 5.32 -12.58 -29.10
N ASP A 1010 5.03 -12.41 -30.38
CA ASP A 1010 5.96 -11.78 -31.32
C ASP A 1010 6.34 -10.36 -30.86
N GLY A 1011 7.64 -10.05 -30.95
CA GLY A 1011 8.18 -8.75 -30.53
C GLY A 1011 8.38 -8.59 -29.03
N ILE A 1012 8.06 -9.61 -28.22
CA ILE A 1012 8.29 -9.62 -26.77
C ILE A 1012 9.32 -10.69 -26.43
N PHE A 1013 10.41 -10.26 -25.80
CA PHE A 1013 11.55 -11.09 -25.42
C PHE A 1013 11.71 -11.12 -23.89
N ILE A 1014 12.43 -12.12 -23.39
CA ILE A 1014 12.71 -12.29 -21.96
C ILE A 1014 14.22 -12.38 -21.72
N ALA A 1015 14.69 -11.77 -20.63
CA ALA A 1015 16.11 -11.76 -20.26
C ALA A 1015 16.34 -11.83 -18.75
N GLY A 1016 17.29 -12.66 -18.33
CA GLY A 1016 17.73 -12.78 -16.95
C GLY A 1016 16.84 -13.69 -16.11
N CYS A 1017 16.86 -13.49 -14.80
CA CYS A 1017 16.22 -14.41 -13.86
C CYS A 1017 14.70 -14.52 -13.98
N CYS A 1018 14.03 -13.64 -14.72
CA CYS A 1018 12.58 -13.76 -14.92
C CYS A 1018 12.17 -15.00 -15.75
N GLN A 1019 13.11 -15.56 -16.53
CA GLN A 1019 12.95 -16.83 -17.25
C GLN A 1019 13.30 -18.05 -16.38
N GLY A 1020 13.98 -17.85 -15.24
CA GLY A 1020 14.41 -18.95 -14.37
C GLY A 1020 15.74 -18.66 -13.67
N PRO A 1021 16.09 -19.41 -12.62
CA PRO A 1021 17.29 -19.16 -11.82
C PRO A 1021 18.58 -19.25 -12.63
N LYS A 1022 19.45 -18.24 -12.52
CA LYS A 1022 20.74 -18.16 -13.21
C LYS A 1022 21.67 -17.14 -12.53
N ASP A 1023 22.95 -17.21 -12.85
CA ASP A 1023 23.97 -16.30 -12.32
C ASP A 1023 24.13 -15.03 -13.18
N ILE A 1024 25.08 -14.18 -12.82
CA ILE A 1024 25.31 -12.89 -13.47
C ILE A 1024 25.84 -13.07 -14.90
N PRO A 1025 26.87 -13.91 -15.18
CA PRO A 1025 27.33 -14.15 -16.55
C PRO A 1025 26.23 -14.66 -17.49
N ASP A 1026 25.47 -15.68 -17.09
CA ASP A 1026 24.35 -16.21 -17.88
C ASP A 1026 23.30 -15.11 -18.14
N THR A 1027 23.02 -14.28 -17.13
CA THR A 1027 22.07 -13.18 -17.23
C THR A 1027 22.51 -12.10 -18.22
N VAL A 1028 23.78 -11.70 -18.18
CA VAL A 1028 24.36 -10.70 -19.09
C VAL A 1028 24.38 -11.22 -20.52
N ALA A 1029 24.76 -12.49 -20.72
CA ALA A 1029 24.74 -13.12 -22.04
C ALA A 1029 23.30 -13.19 -22.61
N GLN A 1030 22.33 -13.59 -21.79
CA GLN A 1030 20.92 -13.64 -22.21
C GLN A 1030 20.35 -12.25 -22.54
N ALA A 1031 20.75 -11.22 -21.80
CA ALA A 1031 20.36 -9.84 -22.10
C ALA A 1031 20.91 -9.35 -23.44
N ALA A 1032 22.17 -9.65 -23.76
CA ALA A 1032 22.74 -9.35 -25.07
C ALA A 1032 22.03 -10.11 -26.20
N ALA A 1033 21.65 -11.37 -25.97
CA ALA A 1033 20.86 -12.14 -26.94
C ALA A 1033 19.47 -11.53 -27.17
N ALA A 1034 18.75 -11.16 -26.11
CA ALA A 1034 17.44 -10.50 -26.23
C ALA A 1034 17.53 -9.14 -26.94
N ALA A 1035 18.57 -8.35 -26.65
CA ALA A 1035 18.86 -7.11 -27.38
C ALA A 1035 19.11 -7.37 -28.87
N SER A 1036 19.88 -8.41 -29.20
CA SER A 1036 20.16 -8.79 -30.60
C SER A 1036 18.89 -9.18 -31.36
N GLU A 1037 17.99 -9.95 -30.75
CA GLU A 1037 16.70 -10.33 -31.35
C GLU A 1037 15.79 -9.11 -31.57
N ALA A 1038 15.68 -8.24 -30.57
CA ALA A 1038 14.92 -6.99 -30.68
C ALA A 1038 15.48 -6.07 -31.78
N LEU A 1039 16.81 -5.95 -31.87
CA LEU A 1039 17.48 -5.19 -32.92
C LEU A 1039 17.29 -5.83 -34.30
N SER A 1040 17.39 -7.15 -34.42
CA SER A 1040 17.15 -7.85 -35.70
C SER A 1040 15.75 -7.58 -36.23
N LEU A 1041 14.76 -7.58 -35.34
CA LEU A 1041 13.39 -7.21 -35.68
C LEU A 1041 13.33 -5.76 -36.18
N ILE A 1042 13.84 -4.80 -35.40
CA ILE A 1042 13.79 -3.37 -35.74
C ILE A 1042 14.55 -3.03 -37.02
N MET A 1043 15.71 -3.64 -37.25
CA MET A 1043 16.56 -3.38 -38.42
C MET A 1043 15.91 -3.83 -39.73
N LYS A 1044 14.98 -4.80 -39.70
CA LYS A 1044 14.20 -5.16 -40.88
C LYS A 1044 13.27 -4.03 -41.34
N GLY A 1045 12.89 -3.11 -40.44
CA GLY A 1045 11.96 -1.99 -40.69
C GLY A 1045 10.51 -2.41 -40.95
N ARG A 1046 10.27 -3.71 -41.19
CA ARG A 1046 8.95 -4.28 -41.48
C ARG A 1046 8.79 -5.69 -40.90
N VAL A 1047 7.58 -6.04 -40.48
CA VAL A 1047 7.20 -7.40 -40.05
C VAL A 1047 6.09 -7.94 -40.94
N GLU A 1048 6.17 -9.21 -41.26
CA GLU A 1048 5.08 -9.99 -41.85
C GLU A 1048 4.20 -10.55 -40.73
N LEU A 1049 2.94 -10.11 -40.68
CA LEU A 1049 1.93 -10.64 -39.77
C LEU A 1049 1.29 -11.89 -40.38
N GLU A 1050 1.04 -12.90 -39.55
CA GLU A 1050 0.30 -14.10 -39.95
C GLU A 1050 -1.09 -13.70 -40.48
N PRO A 1051 -1.46 -14.08 -41.71
CA PRO A 1051 -2.71 -13.71 -42.36
C PRO A 1051 -3.91 -14.55 -41.89
N THR A 1052 -3.80 -15.19 -40.73
CA THR A 1052 -4.87 -15.98 -40.09
C THR A 1052 -5.83 -15.08 -39.31
N SER A 1053 -6.17 -13.92 -39.86
CA SER A 1053 -7.08 -12.96 -39.25
C SER A 1053 -8.54 -13.40 -39.42
N ALA A 1054 -9.39 -12.93 -38.51
CA ALA A 1054 -10.84 -13.05 -38.67
C ALA A 1054 -11.32 -12.12 -39.79
N VAL A 1055 -12.31 -12.57 -40.55
CA VAL A 1055 -12.92 -11.83 -41.65
C VAL A 1055 -14.43 -11.86 -41.44
N VAL A 1056 -15.08 -10.73 -41.68
CA VAL A 1056 -16.54 -10.63 -41.68
C VAL A 1056 -17.02 -10.71 -43.13
N ASP A 1057 -17.92 -11.64 -43.40
CA ASP A 1057 -18.72 -11.68 -44.61
C ASP A 1057 -19.82 -10.61 -44.51
N PRO A 1058 -19.77 -9.54 -45.32
CA PRO A 1058 -20.73 -8.46 -45.24
C PRO A 1058 -22.16 -8.91 -45.61
N ASP A 1059 -22.31 -9.95 -46.42
CA ASP A 1059 -23.62 -10.42 -46.90
C ASP A 1059 -24.36 -11.23 -45.81
N LEU A 1060 -23.62 -11.80 -44.85
CA LEU A 1060 -24.16 -12.56 -43.73
C LEU A 1060 -24.23 -11.74 -42.43
N CYS A 1061 -23.53 -10.61 -42.35
CA CYS A 1061 -23.41 -9.84 -41.13
C CYS A 1061 -24.69 -9.02 -40.85
N VAL A 1062 -25.41 -9.37 -39.79
CA VAL A 1062 -26.62 -8.64 -39.37
C VAL A 1062 -26.34 -7.49 -38.39
N GLY A 1063 -25.08 -7.14 -38.14
CA GLY A 1063 -24.73 -6.00 -37.28
C GLY A 1063 -25.07 -6.15 -35.80
N CYS A 1064 -25.18 -7.38 -35.27
CA CYS A 1064 -25.62 -7.64 -33.87
C CYS A 1064 -24.62 -7.20 -32.78
N ARG A 1065 -23.37 -6.87 -33.15
CA ARG A 1065 -22.29 -6.36 -32.29
C ARG A 1065 -21.78 -7.28 -31.17
N GLN A 1066 -22.25 -8.53 -31.07
CA GLN A 1066 -21.75 -9.48 -30.07
C GLN A 1066 -20.24 -9.75 -30.21
N CYS A 1067 -19.71 -9.68 -31.44
CA CYS A 1067 -18.29 -9.85 -31.71
C CYS A 1067 -17.40 -8.77 -31.08
N LEU A 1068 -17.94 -7.56 -30.80
CA LEU A 1068 -17.16 -6.47 -30.19
C LEU A 1068 -16.78 -6.79 -28.74
N SER A 1069 -17.71 -7.35 -27.95
CA SER A 1069 -17.49 -7.61 -26.52
C SER A 1069 -16.60 -8.82 -26.25
N VAL A 1070 -16.48 -9.74 -27.19
CA VAL A 1070 -15.67 -10.96 -27.04
C VAL A 1070 -14.24 -10.83 -27.58
N CYS A 1071 -13.92 -9.76 -28.30
CA CYS A 1071 -12.57 -9.57 -28.83
C CYS A 1071 -11.65 -8.98 -27.76
N PRO A 1072 -10.67 -9.74 -27.23
CA PRO A 1072 -9.78 -9.23 -26.18
C PRO A 1072 -8.79 -8.17 -26.69
N PHE A 1073 -8.63 -8.06 -28.02
CA PHE A 1073 -7.67 -7.16 -28.67
C PHE A 1073 -8.32 -5.88 -29.21
N GLY A 1074 -9.64 -5.70 -29.05
CA GLY A 1074 -10.35 -4.57 -29.64
C GLY A 1074 -10.26 -4.50 -31.17
N ALA A 1075 -10.02 -5.64 -31.83
CA ALA A 1075 -9.80 -5.70 -33.27
C ALA A 1075 -11.08 -5.53 -34.11
N ILE A 1076 -12.26 -5.48 -33.50
CA ILE A 1076 -13.54 -5.42 -34.21
C ILE A 1076 -14.23 -4.11 -33.92
N THR A 1077 -14.61 -3.40 -34.98
CA THR A 1077 -15.38 -2.15 -34.92
C THR A 1077 -16.75 -2.33 -35.57
N TYR A 1078 -17.69 -1.44 -35.26
CA TYR A 1078 -18.99 -1.39 -35.91
C TYR A 1078 -19.01 -0.24 -36.91
N ASP A 1079 -19.22 -0.57 -38.18
CA ASP A 1079 -19.42 0.41 -39.23
C ASP A 1079 -20.89 0.86 -39.21
N THR A 1080 -21.11 2.09 -38.76
CA THR A 1080 -22.45 2.67 -38.67
C THR A 1080 -23.09 2.90 -40.03
N ALA A 1081 -22.30 3.15 -41.08
CA ALA A 1081 -22.82 3.44 -42.42
C ALA A 1081 -23.35 2.16 -43.08
N ASN A 1082 -22.56 1.09 -43.04
CA ASN A 1082 -22.91 -0.19 -43.66
C ASN A 1082 -23.69 -1.14 -42.73
N ARG A 1083 -23.84 -0.78 -41.44
CA ARG A 1083 -24.50 -1.59 -40.39
C ARG A 1083 -23.90 -2.99 -40.21
N ILE A 1084 -22.61 -3.15 -40.54
CA ILE A 1084 -21.86 -4.40 -40.38
C ILE A 1084 -20.72 -4.21 -39.38
N CYS A 1085 -20.19 -5.31 -38.86
CA CYS A 1085 -18.95 -5.29 -38.09
C CYS A 1085 -17.75 -5.42 -39.04
N GLN A 1086 -16.63 -4.79 -38.71
CA GLN A 1086 -15.39 -4.87 -39.48
C GLN A 1086 -14.25 -5.31 -38.59
N VAL A 1087 -13.33 -6.10 -39.13
CA VAL A 1087 -12.13 -6.55 -38.42
C VAL A 1087 -10.94 -5.72 -38.88
N ASN A 1088 -10.26 -5.09 -37.95
CA ASN A 1088 -8.91 -4.60 -38.14
C ASN A 1088 -7.97 -5.82 -38.15
N GLU A 1089 -7.58 -6.24 -39.35
CA GLU A 1089 -6.74 -7.43 -39.56
C GLU A 1089 -5.39 -7.34 -38.85
N VAL A 1090 -4.86 -6.13 -38.66
CA VAL A 1090 -3.57 -5.88 -38.02
C VAL A 1090 -3.63 -6.17 -36.51
N LEU A 1091 -4.75 -5.82 -35.86
CA LEU A 1091 -4.99 -6.09 -34.45
C LEU A 1091 -5.45 -7.54 -34.20
N CYS A 1092 -5.98 -8.20 -35.22
CA CYS A 1092 -6.56 -9.52 -35.08
C CYS A 1092 -5.49 -10.61 -34.93
N LYS A 1093 -5.49 -11.29 -33.78
CA LYS A 1093 -4.59 -12.43 -33.51
C LYS A 1093 -5.13 -13.80 -33.96
N GLY A 1094 -6.24 -13.83 -34.72
CA GLY A 1094 -6.79 -15.09 -35.23
C GLY A 1094 -7.35 -16.05 -34.19
N CYS A 1095 -7.64 -15.60 -32.96
CA CYS A 1095 -8.05 -16.48 -31.86
C CYS A 1095 -9.40 -17.23 -32.05
N GLY A 1096 -10.21 -16.83 -33.04
CA GLY A 1096 -11.49 -17.50 -33.35
C GLY A 1096 -12.66 -17.24 -32.40
N LEU A 1097 -12.48 -16.52 -31.28
CA LEU A 1097 -13.55 -16.23 -30.33
C LEU A 1097 -14.77 -15.55 -31.00
N CYS A 1098 -14.52 -14.52 -31.81
CA CYS A 1098 -15.59 -13.83 -32.54
C CYS A 1098 -16.29 -14.70 -33.58
N ALA A 1099 -15.56 -15.61 -34.24
CA ALA A 1099 -16.13 -16.57 -35.20
C ALA A 1099 -17.06 -17.56 -34.49
N SER A 1100 -16.61 -18.14 -33.37
CA SER A 1100 -17.42 -19.06 -32.57
C SER A 1100 -18.66 -18.42 -31.93
N THR A 1101 -18.62 -17.11 -31.65
CA THR A 1101 -19.73 -16.36 -31.05
C THR A 1101 -20.73 -15.87 -32.10
N CYS A 1102 -20.34 -15.76 -33.38
CA CYS A 1102 -21.16 -15.12 -34.40
C CYS A 1102 -22.44 -15.93 -34.70
N PRO A 1103 -23.65 -15.42 -34.35
CA PRO A 1103 -24.87 -16.20 -34.50
C PRO A 1103 -25.28 -16.37 -35.98
N SER A 1104 -24.95 -15.40 -36.83
CA SER A 1104 -25.21 -15.48 -38.27
C SER A 1104 -24.13 -16.22 -39.05
N LYS A 1105 -23.09 -16.74 -38.36
CA LYS A 1105 -21.90 -17.37 -38.96
C LYS A 1105 -21.20 -16.49 -40.02
N ALA A 1106 -21.39 -15.18 -39.93
CA ALA A 1106 -20.76 -14.20 -40.81
C ALA A 1106 -19.27 -14.01 -40.56
N ILE A 1107 -18.74 -14.49 -39.43
CA ILE A 1107 -17.32 -14.35 -39.10
C ILE A 1107 -16.63 -15.71 -39.26
N GLY A 1108 -15.58 -15.73 -40.09
CA GLY A 1108 -14.67 -16.87 -40.23
C GLY A 1108 -13.23 -16.46 -39.91
N VAL A 1109 -12.36 -17.42 -39.61
CA VAL A 1109 -10.91 -17.20 -39.48
C VAL A 1109 -10.22 -17.79 -40.68
N ARG A 1110 -9.37 -17.02 -41.37
CA ARG A 1110 -8.58 -17.55 -42.49
C ARG A 1110 -7.69 -18.68 -42.00
N HIS A 1111 -7.59 -19.76 -42.78
CA HIS A 1111 -6.83 -20.98 -42.45
C HIS A 1111 -7.45 -21.88 -41.36
N PHE A 1112 -8.54 -21.44 -40.73
CA PHE A 1112 -9.32 -22.16 -39.73
C PHE A 1112 -10.83 -21.98 -39.97
N GLY A 1113 -11.25 -21.95 -41.23
CA GLY A 1113 -12.65 -21.84 -41.63
C GLY A 1113 -13.43 -23.12 -41.39
N ASN A 1114 -14.76 -23.03 -41.36
CA ASN A 1114 -15.64 -24.18 -41.08
C ASN A 1114 -15.37 -25.37 -42.01
N ASN A 1115 -15.17 -25.14 -43.31
CA ASN A 1115 -14.91 -26.22 -44.27
C ASN A 1115 -13.55 -26.90 -44.01
N GLU A 1116 -12.52 -26.14 -43.64
CA GLU A 1116 -11.18 -26.67 -43.33
C GLU A 1116 -11.25 -27.57 -42.09
N ILE A 1117 -11.92 -27.11 -41.01
CA ILE A 1117 -12.09 -27.87 -39.77
C ILE A 1117 -12.99 -29.09 -39.94
N ILE A 1118 -14.11 -28.97 -40.67
CA ILE A 1118 -15.00 -30.10 -40.94
C ILE A 1118 -14.27 -31.17 -41.77
N SER A 1119 -13.51 -30.77 -42.80
CA SER A 1119 -12.73 -31.73 -43.59
C SER A 1119 -11.66 -32.42 -42.75
N GLU A 1120 -11.01 -31.71 -41.82
CA GLU A 1120 -10.07 -32.32 -40.88
C GLU A 1120 -10.75 -33.38 -40.01
N LEU A 1121 -11.94 -33.09 -39.48
CA LEU A 1121 -12.73 -34.04 -38.67
C LEU A 1121 -13.21 -35.24 -39.49
N GLU A 1122 -13.68 -35.01 -40.72
CA GLU A 1122 -14.08 -36.07 -41.63
C GLU A 1122 -12.91 -37.02 -41.91
N GLY A 1123 -11.70 -36.49 -42.10
CA GLY A 1123 -10.50 -37.30 -42.32
C GLY A 1123 -10.05 -38.12 -41.10
N ILE A 1124 -10.56 -37.81 -39.89
CA ILE A 1124 -10.36 -38.63 -38.68
C ILE A 1124 -11.47 -39.69 -38.55
N LEU A 1125 -12.72 -39.33 -38.86
CA LEU A 1125 -13.91 -40.14 -38.56
C LEU A 1125 -14.25 -41.17 -39.65
N TYR A 1126 -13.97 -40.84 -40.91
CA TYR A 1126 -14.28 -41.63 -42.11
C TYR A 1126 -13.02 -41.80 -42.93
#